data_AF-A0A2R7KN03-F1
#
_entry.id   AF-A0A2R7KN03-F1
#
_cell.length_a   1.000
_cell.length_b   1.000
_cell.length_c   1.000
_cell.angle_alpha   90.00
_cell.angle_beta   90.00
_cell.angle_gamma   90.00
#
_symmetry.space_group_name_H-M   'P 1'
#
loop_
_entity.id
_entity.type
_entity.pdbx_description
1 polymer ?
#
loop_
_entity_poly.entity_id
_entity_poly.type
_entity_poly.pdbx_seq_one_letter_code
_entity_poly.pdbx_strand_id
1 'polypeptide(L)'
;MAKIYALLIGINNYPSKPLQGCINDVDAFKKYLETVYPDKEQLVLKILTDQEQPTRQNFIDAFQLFDDANGEDNCLFYYSGHGSFSLAPAELASDSGFVQSFVCQDSRLPGGRDLIDKEMSYLLWKTMHGKPDVTFVAITDCCHSGSIMKAFDNEKDVTERMISADSRTSGLKLEDYLGYNETIKGEKGYVEEFQNKKKIIRVRQTKHIHLAASKDNQTSKELIIDGVNRGAFTHSLLKILYQYGGQISYKNLIDQTSVLVKNLVIDQSPGVNLNGGLPSSEQDKVFLSRQNAEQVKYLVYYNSSYGWCIKAGSIHGVSKGDRIYIKDRCQSIVIATPAPDFSVIMGKPELGKETETYYASIQHQPNQETSFSFSANINQDIKTWIKEVQSNKESEFVTFSEEPTGQYIITTNYLNEASVSLAGTDKTLFKPLKITSPESAAVFINKLEILTRWRHLVEFTNPSTELTNKHYTIKLYQSKLAGNYNPDTFEEIPLGAPVNDLLYKYGQEKWLQPAIQIAITNHLPSSLWVTNAYLGFDYSIVTDYFSPMEIGPGRTVYLELIKNSLPVDVIKLRLDNKYKELGYNEIIEYIKLFISTPDQILTAGLNQEGIDMAGNRDISTKEFSLRGAGEDEDSGEMNNLSAWKVETLAFRIIKPQPEINIANGNAVKMGSVTIVPPEKLQGRAVLSSSSQKARSADGIVPPNRAYHNSFLEPFDLTSGLRSGSNMDVLELLDVEDKNVVSKDNPLFIKLSASLNGGSVIPIGYDPETKLYYPLGFTSSNGDIIIKTLPEITSTDPAINERSLLGSIKIYLQKVIGQKIGLSYDYPRLSEASVNDKLEVHYSHDKDKIKAKVLISNKILIFVHGIIGDTEGMVKCIKSDLDGKGTTFEKRADLILTFDYENLNTKIEENSLLLKQRLEKIGLEANHGKEVIIIAHSMGGMVSRWFIEKLGGNKVISKLIMLGTPNNGTPWADVRDFAEVLLTYAINGAAFLKPWMFILSAFGKLAAGTQVAFKQMNIKNGMYPQLNDNTDPTIPYVIIAGNTQNIIVNYRDTASVISKLFLKVKSRGIYDALDVVLFKESNDIAVTDKSILDIKGAENWSKSITTFDVACDHLNYFITPEALDLVNNEI
;
A
#
# COMPACT_ATOMS: atom_id res chain seq x y z
N MET A 1 -5.82 -29.93 -42.86
CA MET A 1 -5.06 -29.82 -41.60
C MET A 1 -3.98 -28.77 -41.81
N ALA A 2 -3.54 -28.09 -40.75
CA ALA A 2 -2.37 -27.21 -40.82
C ALA A 2 -1.13 -28.01 -41.23
N LYS A 3 -0.33 -27.46 -42.16
CA LYS A 3 0.91 -28.07 -42.62
C LYS A 3 2.10 -27.62 -41.77
N ILE A 4 3.15 -28.43 -41.81
CA ILE A 4 4.47 -28.14 -41.23
C ILE A 4 5.45 -28.04 -42.38
N TYR A 5 5.93 -26.82 -42.65
CA TYR A 5 7.01 -26.53 -43.58
C TYR A 5 8.31 -26.55 -42.80
N ALA A 6 9.17 -27.55 -43.03
CA ALA A 6 10.38 -27.77 -42.24
C ALA A 6 11.64 -27.73 -43.12
N LEU A 7 12.51 -26.76 -42.84
CA LEU A 7 13.84 -26.64 -43.43
C LEU A 7 14.89 -27.13 -42.42
N LEU A 8 15.54 -28.26 -42.72
CA LEU A 8 16.58 -28.85 -41.88
C LEU A 8 17.95 -28.73 -42.55
N ILE A 9 18.94 -28.15 -41.88
CA ILE A 9 20.26 -27.88 -42.46
C ILE A 9 21.36 -28.36 -41.52
N GLY A 10 22.28 -29.16 -42.06
CA GLY A 10 23.34 -29.82 -41.30
C GLY A 10 24.65 -29.82 -42.08
N ILE A 11 25.67 -29.13 -41.57
CA ILE A 11 26.94 -28.92 -42.28
C ILE A 11 28.08 -29.56 -41.48
N ASN A 12 28.78 -30.52 -42.08
CA ASN A 12 29.95 -31.19 -41.50
C ASN A 12 31.22 -30.80 -42.26
N ASN A 13 31.16 -30.81 -43.60
CA ASN A 13 32.30 -30.63 -44.50
C ASN A 13 32.72 -29.16 -44.68
N TYR A 14 33.26 -28.56 -43.62
CA TYR A 14 33.90 -27.26 -43.67
C TYR A 14 35.34 -27.34 -44.19
N PRO A 15 35.80 -26.41 -45.06
CA PRO A 15 37.20 -26.37 -45.52
C PRO A 15 38.25 -26.24 -44.42
N SER A 16 37.85 -25.75 -43.25
CA SER A 16 38.66 -25.71 -42.03
C SER A 16 37.76 -25.99 -40.82
N LYS A 17 38.28 -26.77 -39.85
CA LYS A 17 37.50 -27.36 -38.75
C LYS A 17 36.24 -28.13 -39.23
N PRO A 18 36.38 -29.30 -39.88
CA PRO A 18 35.20 -30.12 -40.18
C PRO A 18 34.54 -30.63 -38.90
N LEU A 19 33.20 -30.68 -38.91
CA LEU A 19 32.37 -31.30 -37.87
C LEU A 19 31.95 -32.71 -38.30
N GLN A 20 31.39 -33.49 -37.38
CA GLN A 20 30.93 -34.87 -37.62
C GLN A 20 29.48 -35.09 -37.19
N GLY A 21 28.95 -34.31 -36.24
CA GLY A 21 27.62 -34.54 -35.66
C GLY A 21 26.44 -33.93 -36.41
N CYS A 22 26.63 -32.91 -37.24
CA CYS A 22 25.53 -32.08 -37.75
C CYS A 22 24.58 -32.82 -38.73
N ILE A 23 25.11 -33.76 -39.52
CA ILE A 23 24.26 -34.58 -40.40
C ILE A 23 23.48 -35.62 -39.57
N ASN A 24 24.10 -36.25 -38.57
CA ASN A 24 23.43 -37.20 -37.68
C ASN A 24 22.30 -36.53 -36.88
N ASP A 25 22.49 -35.26 -36.50
CA ASP A 25 21.48 -34.42 -35.87
C ASP A 25 20.28 -34.15 -36.82
N VAL A 26 20.54 -33.77 -38.08
CA VAL A 26 19.49 -33.59 -39.10
C VAL A 26 18.72 -34.88 -39.38
N ASP A 27 19.41 -36.02 -39.52
CA ASP A 27 18.76 -37.31 -39.74
C ASP A 27 17.90 -37.74 -38.54
N ALA A 28 18.37 -37.50 -37.31
CA ALA A 28 17.61 -37.76 -36.09
C ALA A 28 16.36 -36.85 -35.98
N PHE A 29 16.48 -35.57 -36.36
CA PHE A 29 15.38 -34.60 -36.34
C PHE A 29 14.35 -34.89 -37.44
N LYS A 30 14.80 -35.21 -38.65
CA LYS A 30 13.96 -35.68 -39.75
C LYS A 30 13.14 -36.89 -39.33
N LYS A 31 13.80 -37.92 -38.78
CA LYS A 31 13.14 -39.15 -38.31
C LYS A 31 12.10 -38.86 -37.23
N TYR A 32 12.36 -37.92 -36.33
CA TYR A 32 11.39 -37.47 -35.33
C TYR A 32 10.14 -36.87 -35.99
N LEU A 33 10.32 -35.93 -36.93
CA LEU A 33 9.20 -35.30 -37.64
C LEU A 33 8.38 -36.32 -38.44
N GLU A 34 9.03 -37.24 -39.16
CA GLU A 34 8.37 -38.33 -39.90
C GLU A 34 7.65 -39.34 -38.97
N THR A 35 8.07 -39.47 -37.72
CA THR A 35 7.43 -40.35 -36.71
C THR A 35 6.20 -39.70 -36.08
N VAL A 36 6.27 -38.40 -35.73
CA VAL A 36 5.19 -37.67 -35.06
C VAL A 36 4.14 -37.16 -36.06
N TYR A 37 4.55 -36.81 -37.28
CA TYR A 37 3.68 -36.32 -38.35
C TYR A 37 3.76 -37.27 -39.57
N PRO A 38 3.14 -38.48 -39.49
CA PRO A 38 3.26 -39.51 -40.52
C PRO A 38 2.51 -39.20 -41.82
N ASP A 39 1.64 -38.19 -41.83
CA ASP A 39 0.92 -37.74 -43.03
C ASP A 39 1.84 -36.88 -43.92
N LYS A 40 2.17 -37.42 -45.10
CA LYS A 40 3.03 -36.75 -46.09
C LYS A 40 2.39 -35.53 -46.75
N GLU A 41 1.07 -35.35 -46.66
CA GLU A 41 0.41 -34.12 -47.10
C GLU A 41 0.48 -33.01 -46.03
N GLN A 42 0.73 -33.41 -44.77
CA GLN A 42 0.89 -32.51 -43.62
C GLN A 42 2.33 -32.01 -43.45
N LEU A 43 3.34 -32.82 -43.76
CA LEU A 43 4.76 -32.49 -43.54
C LEU A 43 5.51 -32.21 -44.86
N VAL A 44 5.93 -30.96 -45.07
CA VAL A 44 6.70 -30.52 -46.24
C VAL A 44 8.15 -30.27 -45.82
N LEU A 45 9.05 -31.20 -46.17
CA LEU A 45 10.47 -31.15 -45.80
C LEU A 45 11.36 -30.63 -46.94
N LYS A 46 12.27 -29.71 -46.61
CA LYS A 46 13.46 -29.39 -47.41
C LYS A 46 14.69 -29.63 -46.53
N ILE A 47 15.68 -30.33 -47.06
CA ILE A 47 16.90 -30.69 -46.33
C ILE A 47 18.10 -30.18 -47.13
N LEU A 48 19.07 -29.55 -46.47
CA LEU A 48 20.40 -29.30 -47.03
C LEU A 48 21.48 -29.90 -46.11
N THR A 49 22.09 -30.99 -46.55
CA THR A 49 23.34 -31.51 -45.98
C THR A 49 24.49 -31.25 -46.93
N ASP A 50 25.71 -31.69 -46.58
CA ASP A 50 26.90 -31.54 -47.44
C ASP A 50 26.70 -32.07 -48.89
N GLN A 51 25.78 -33.01 -49.12
CA GLN A 51 25.45 -33.53 -50.46
C GLN A 51 24.68 -32.52 -51.31
N GLU A 52 23.73 -31.79 -50.70
CA GLU A 52 22.93 -30.74 -51.34
C GLU A 52 23.67 -29.38 -51.42
N GLN A 53 24.91 -29.33 -50.95
CA GLN A 53 25.80 -28.16 -50.95
C GLN A 53 25.14 -26.94 -50.28
N PRO A 54 25.19 -26.82 -48.94
CA PRO A 54 24.61 -25.72 -48.18
C PRO A 54 25.53 -24.49 -48.28
N THR A 55 25.65 -23.98 -49.50
CA THR A 55 26.28 -22.71 -49.85
C THR A 55 25.42 -21.55 -49.37
N ARG A 56 26.00 -20.36 -49.21
CA ARG A 56 25.26 -19.18 -48.79
C ARG A 56 24.07 -18.87 -49.69
N GLN A 57 24.19 -19.10 -51.00
CA GLN A 57 23.09 -18.90 -51.95
C GLN A 57 22.01 -19.98 -51.80
N ASN A 58 22.38 -21.27 -51.76
CA ASN A 58 21.40 -22.36 -51.57
C ASN A 58 20.67 -22.25 -50.22
N PHE A 59 21.35 -21.73 -49.19
CA PHE A 59 20.77 -21.43 -47.87
C PHE A 59 19.71 -20.32 -47.95
N ILE A 60 19.99 -19.23 -48.68
CA ILE A 60 19.03 -18.15 -48.95
C ILE A 60 17.82 -18.68 -49.75
N ASP A 61 18.07 -19.41 -50.84
CA ASP A 61 17.03 -19.97 -51.71
C ASP A 61 16.22 -21.09 -51.03
N ALA A 62 16.70 -21.62 -49.90
CA ALA A 62 15.94 -22.55 -49.09
C ALA A 62 14.75 -21.92 -48.36
N PHE A 63 14.81 -20.62 -48.03
CA PHE A 63 13.71 -19.90 -47.36
C PHE A 63 12.44 -19.79 -48.20
N GLN A 64 12.54 -19.95 -49.52
CA GLN A 64 11.38 -20.01 -50.42
C GLN A 64 10.41 -21.16 -50.07
N LEU A 65 10.85 -22.19 -49.33
CA LEU A 65 9.98 -23.24 -48.77
C LEU A 65 8.80 -22.64 -47.99
N PHE A 66 9.05 -21.56 -47.25
CA PHE A 66 8.08 -20.94 -46.36
C PHE A 66 7.16 -19.94 -47.07
N ASP A 67 7.36 -19.66 -48.36
CA ASP A 67 6.54 -18.70 -49.11
C ASP A 67 5.11 -19.22 -49.33
N ASP A 68 4.92 -20.54 -49.42
CA ASP A 68 3.60 -21.18 -49.53
C ASP A 68 2.83 -21.29 -48.21
N ALA A 69 3.52 -21.21 -47.06
CA ALA A 69 2.90 -21.35 -45.74
C ALA A 69 1.88 -20.23 -45.46
N ASN A 70 0.67 -20.57 -45.01
CA ASN A 70 -0.42 -19.62 -44.81
C ASN A 70 -1.39 -20.06 -43.70
N GLY A 71 -2.27 -19.15 -43.27
CA GLY A 71 -3.35 -19.48 -42.32
C GLY A 71 -2.87 -20.11 -41.02
N GLU A 72 -3.11 -21.41 -40.83
CA GLU A 72 -2.77 -22.14 -39.60
C GLU A 72 -1.44 -22.91 -39.66
N ASP A 73 -0.69 -22.80 -40.75
CA ASP A 73 0.55 -23.53 -40.97
C ASP A 73 1.67 -23.16 -39.97
N ASN A 74 2.58 -24.11 -39.75
CA ASN A 74 3.77 -23.96 -38.93
C ASN A 74 5.02 -24.03 -39.82
N CYS A 75 5.94 -23.09 -39.62
CA CYS A 75 7.26 -23.07 -40.25
C CYS A 75 8.31 -23.47 -39.21
N LEU A 76 9.12 -24.47 -39.52
CA LEU A 76 10.28 -24.88 -38.74
C LEU A 76 11.56 -24.61 -39.55
N PHE A 77 12.49 -23.89 -38.94
CA PHE A 77 13.86 -23.76 -39.39
C PHE A 77 14.77 -24.44 -38.38
N TYR A 78 15.57 -25.42 -38.83
CA TYR A 78 16.55 -26.11 -38.00
C TYR A 78 17.94 -26.02 -38.64
N TYR A 79 18.93 -25.56 -37.89
CA TYR A 79 20.33 -25.46 -38.32
C TYR A 79 21.26 -26.15 -37.31
N SER A 80 22.14 -27.00 -37.80
CA SER A 80 23.26 -27.59 -37.06
C SER A 80 24.56 -27.35 -37.84
N GLY A 81 25.53 -26.69 -37.21
CA GLY A 81 26.77 -26.32 -37.89
C GLY A 81 27.60 -25.30 -37.12
N HIS A 82 28.63 -24.77 -37.76
CA HIS A 82 29.43 -23.69 -37.19
C HIS A 82 28.68 -22.36 -37.15
N GLY A 83 28.74 -21.72 -35.98
CA GLY A 83 28.53 -20.28 -35.85
C GLY A 83 29.88 -19.55 -35.78
N SER A 84 29.83 -18.25 -36.10
CA SER A 84 30.99 -17.36 -36.12
C SER A 84 30.57 -15.92 -35.84
N PHE A 85 31.50 -14.99 -36.07
CA PHE A 85 31.27 -13.56 -36.18
C PHE A 85 31.75 -13.07 -37.54
N SER A 86 31.21 -11.94 -38.00
CA SER A 86 31.74 -11.16 -39.13
C SER A 86 31.97 -9.72 -38.69
N LEU A 87 32.95 -9.05 -39.30
CA LEU A 87 32.98 -7.58 -39.29
C LEU A 87 31.77 -7.02 -40.05
N ALA A 88 31.30 -5.85 -39.63
CA ALA A 88 30.24 -5.09 -40.30
C ALA A 88 30.43 -3.58 -40.12
N PRO A 89 29.80 -2.72 -40.95
CA PRO A 89 29.81 -1.27 -40.77
C PRO A 89 29.40 -0.83 -39.37
N ALA A 90 29.96 0.29 -38.89
CA ALA A 90 29.75 0.78 -37.52
C ALA A 90 28.31 1.22 -37.21
N GLU A 91 27.48 1.39 -38.25
CA GLU A 91 26.05 1.64 -38.19
C GLU A 91 25.22 0.33 -38.04
N LEU A 92 25.75 -0.82 -38.47
CA LEU A 92 25.05 -2.12 -38.46
C LEU A 92 25.58 -3.07 -37.35
N ALA A 93 26.82 -2.90 -36.95
CA ALA A 93 27.49 -3.69 -35.91
C ALA A 93 27.10 -3.27 -34.49
N SER A 94 27.37 -4.18 -33.54
CA SER A 94 27.43 -3.84 -32.11
C SER A 94 28.63 -2.94 -31.80
N ASP A 95 28.74 -2.41 -30.58
CA ASP A 95 29.90 -1.59 -30.15
C ASP A 95 31.24 -2.34 -30.21
N SER A 96 31.22 -3.67 -30.35
CA SER A 96 32.43 -4.49 -30.60
C SER A 96 32.97 -4.40 -32.04
N GLY A 97 32.18 -3.87 -32.98
CA GLY A 97 32.48 -3.88 -34.43
C GLY A 97 32.10 -5.19 -35.14
N PHE A 98 31.56 -6.18 -34.42
CA PHE A 98 31.15 -7.47 -34.97
C PHE A 98 29.63 -7.68 -34.95
N VAL A 99 29.19 -8.58 -35.83
CA VAL A 99 27.86 -9.21 -35.88
C VAL A 99 28.01 -10.73 -35.84
N GLN A 100 27.01 -11.44 -35.30
CA GLN A 100 26.99 -12.91 -35.29
C GLN A 100 26.68 -13.46 -36.69
N SER A 101 27.14 -14.67 -37.00
CA SER A 101 27.00 -15.23 -38.35
C SER A 101 26.91 -16.76 -38.42
N PHE A 102 26.10 -17.25 -39.37
CA PHE A 102 26.00 -18.66 -39.76
C PHE A 102 27.03 -18.97 -40.85
N VAL A 103 27.81 -20.03 -40.64
CA VAL A 103 28.89 -20.42 -41.56
C VAL A 103 28.35 -21.44 -42.55
N CYS A 104 28.25 -21.04 -43.81
CA CYS A 104 27.85 -21.92 -44.93
C CYS A 104 29.06 -22.71 -45.44
N GLN A 105 28.83 -23.76 -46.22
CA GLN A 105 29.89 -24.64 -46.72
C GLN A 105 30.94 -23.89 -47.58
N ASP A 106 30.50 -22.88 -48.33
CA ASP A 106 31.32 -21.99 -49.16
C ASP A 106 31.89 -20.78 -48.42
N SER A 107 31.41 -20.46 -47.21
CA SER A 107 31.73 -19.21 -46.52
C SER A 107 33.21 -19.01 -46.25
N ARG A 108 34.02 -20.08 -46.12
CA ARG A 108 35.47 -20.00 -45.91
C ARG A 108 36.31 -20.14 -47.19
N LEU A 109 35.67 -20.28 -48.37
CA LEU A 109 36.34 -20.28 -49.66
C LEU A 109 36.72 -18.85 -50.14
N PRO A 110 37.57 -18.69 -51.16
CA PRO A 110 37.87 -17.39 -51.76
C PRO A 110 36.60 -16.73 -52.33
N GLY A 111 36.31 -15.49 -51.92
CA GLY A 111 35.09 -14.76 -52.30
C GLY A 111 33.83 -15.16 -51.52
N GLY A 112 33.86 -16.25 -50.74
CA GLY A 112 32.79 -16.63 -49.83
C GLY A 112 32.71 -15.73 -48.60
N ARG A 113 31.50 -15.54 -48.07
CA ARG A 113 31.20 -14.84 -46.82
C ARG A 113 30.17 -15.62 -45.99
N ASP A 114 30.03 -15.32 -44.71
CA ASP A 114 28.96 -15.88 -43.88
C ASP A 114 27.57 -15.31 -44.23
N LEU A 115 26.50 -15.95 -43.75
CA LEU A 115 25.19 -15.30 -43.62
C LEU A 115 25.10 -14.67 -42.22
N ILE A 116 25.06 -13.34 -42.13
CA ILE A 116 25.02 -12.66 -40.82
C ILE A 116 23.62 -12.66 -40.21
N ASP A 117 23.54 -12.51 -38.90
CA ASP A 117 22.29 -12.43 -38.12
C ASP A 117 21.28 -11.39 -38.65
N LYS A 118 21.77 -10.26 -39.19
CA LYS A 118 20.94 -9.21 -39.80
C LYS A 118 20.32 -9.64 -41.12
N GLU A 119 21.06 -10.39 -41.95
CA GLU A 119 20.54 -10.95 -43.21
C GLU A 119 19.54 -12.07 -42.93
N MET A 120 19.80 -12.90 -41.91
CA MET A 120 18.85 -13.89 -41.42
C MET A 120 17.58 -13.24 -40.85
N SER A 121 17.71 -12.17 -40.06
CA SER A 121 16.57 -11.38 -39.56
C SER A 121 15.74 -10.80 -40.72
N TYR A 122 16.41 -10.33 -41.78
CA TYR A 122 15.74 -9.86 -42.99
C TYR A 122 15.00 -10.98 -43.73
N LEU A 123 15.59 -12.17 -43.87
CA LEU A 123 14.92 -13.35 -44.46
C LEU A 123 13.66 -13.73 -43.69
N LEU A 124 13.76 -13.86 -42.36
CA LEU A 124 12.61 -14.13 -41.49
C LEU A 124 11.52 -13.07 -41.64
N TRP A 125 11.89 -11.78 -41.65
CA TRP A 125 10.95 -10.68 -41.86
C TRP A 125 10.28 -10.74 -43.25
N LYS A 126 11.04 -11.00 -44.32
CA LYS A 126 10.54 -11.13 -45.70
C LYS A 126 9.53 -12.27 -45.82
N THR A 127 9.90 -13.46 -45.36
CA THR A 127 9.06 -14.67 -45.36
C THR A 127 7.75 -14.46 -44.60
N MET A 128 7.80 -13.83 -43.43
CA MET A 128 6.64 -13.65 -42.56
C MET A 128 5.83 -12.37 -42.86
N HIS A 129 6.21 -11.57 -43.85
CA HIS A 129 5.61 -10.25 -44.08
C HIS A 129 4.15 -10.33 -44.50
N GLY A 130 3.25 -9.96 -43.58
CA GLY A 130 1.80 -10.08 -43.78
C GLY A 130 1.27 -11.52 -43.67
N LYS A 131 1.97 -12.39 -42.93
CA LYS A 131 1.50 -13.71 -42.50
C LYS A 131 1.29 -13.73 -40.98
N PRO A 132 0.32 -12.96 -40.42
CA PRO A 132 0.22 -12.73 -38.98
C PRO A 132 -0.10 -14.00 -38.17
N ASP A 133 -0.72 -14.99 -38.81
CA ASP A 133 -1.20 -16.22 -38.19
C ASP A 133 -0.14 -17.34 -38.22
N VAL A 134 0.70 -17.40 -39.26
CA VAL A 134 1.71 -18.48 -39.41
C VAL A 134 2.65 -18.49 -38.22
N THR A 135 2.88 -19.67 -37.63
CA THR A 135 3.78 -19.82 -36.48
C THR A 135 5.17 -20.19 -36.98
N PHE A 136 6.21 -19.42 -36.65
CA PHE A 136 7.59 -19.69 -37.07
C PHE A 136 8.45 -20.08 -35.86
N VAL A 137 9.13 -21.22 -35.96
CA VAL A 137 10.08 -21.75 -34.96
C VAL A 137 11.46 -21.88 -35.61
N ALA A 138 12.45 -21.20 -35.05
CA ALA A 138 13.86 -21.39 -35.39
C ALA A 138 14.55 -22.22 -34.31
N ILE A 139 15.39 -23.18 -34.69
CA ILE A 139 16.21 -24.00 -33.79
C ILE A 139 17.64 -23.98 -34.31
N THR A 140 18.60 -23.57 -33.47
CA THR A 140 19.99 -23.37 -33.89
C THR A 140 20.98 -24.05 -32.95
N ASP A 141 21.61 -25.12 -33.43
CA ASP A 141 22.69 -25.87 -32.77
C ASP A 141 24.06 -25.41 -33.30
N CYS A 142 24.44 -24.20 -32.87
CA CYS A 142 25.68 -23.50 -33.24
C CYS A 142 26.10 -22.50 -32.14
N CYS A 143 27.33 -21.97 -32.19
CA CYS A 143 27.87 -21.06 -31.16
C CYS A 143 28.22 -19.67 -31.72
N HIS A 144 28.05 -18.63 -30.91
CA HIS A 144 28.46 -17.26 -31.24
C HIS A 144 29.18 -16.56 -30.07
N SER A 145 30.08 -17.27 -29.36
CA SER A 145 30.72 -16.78 -28.12
C SER A 145 31.99 -15.98 -28.36
N GLY A 146 32.00 -14.71 -27.92
CA GLY A 146 33.02 -13.71 -28.27
C GLY A 146 34.26 -13.61 -27.38
N SER A 147 34.49 -14.53 -26.44
CA SER A 147 35.61 -14.44 -25.49
C SER A 147 36.94 -14.90 -26.09
N ILE A 148 37.93 -14.00 -26.10
CA ILE A 148 39.33 -14.26 -26.54
C ILE A 148 40.13 -15.19 -25.59
N MET A 149 39.49 -15.78 -24.57
CA MET A 149 40.16 -16.54 -23.51
C MET A 149 39.91 -18.04 -23.56
N LYS A 150 40.97 -18.73 -24.00
CA LYS A 150 41.42 -20.09 -23.63
C LYS A 150 40.41 -21.25 -23.79
N ALA A 151 40.73 -22.10 -24.75
CA ALA A 151 40.45 -23.52 -24.65
C ALA A 151 41.11 -24.12 -23.39
N PHE A 152 40.32 -24.26 -22.33
CA PHE A 152 40.33 -25.43 -21.46
C PHE A 152 39.02 -26.17 -21.82
N ASP A 153 38.99 -27.45 -22.16
CA ASP A 153 39.87 -28.52 -21.69
C ASP A 153 40.33 -29.49 -22.81
N ASN A 154 41.32 -30.33 -22.52
CA ASN A 154 41.78 -31.42 -23.40
C ASN A 154 40.94 -32.70 -23.24
N GLU A 155 39.61 -32.59 -23.20
CA GLU A 155 38.74 -33.76 -23.36
C GLU A 155 38.73 -34.18 -24.83
N LYS A 156 39.25 -35.37 -25.12
CA LYS A 156 39.53 -35.84 -26.50
C LYS A 156 38.29 -36.05 -27.37
N ASP A 157 37.11 -36.05 -26.77
CA ASP A 157 35.85 -36.48 -27.38
C ASP A 157 34.78 -35.36 -27.45
N VAL A 158 35.17 -34.09 -27.20
CA VAL A 158 34.27 -32.92 -27.23
C VAL A 158 34.77 -31.90 -28.26
N THR A 159 33.90 -31.51 -29.21
CA THR A 159 34.21 -30.53 -30.27
C THR A 159 33.23 -29.36 -30.26
N GLU A 160 33.74 -28.13 -30.25
CA GLU A 160 32.91 -26.92 -30.26
C GLU A 160 32.40 -26.57 -31.66
N ARG A 161 31.13 -26.20 -31.76
CA ARG A 161 30.48 -25.75 -33.01
C ARG A 161 30.75 -24.29 -33.32
N MET A 162 32.02 -23.88 -33.22
CA MET A 162 32.50 -22.52 -33.49
C MET A 162 33.77 -22.45 -34.35
N ILE A 163 33.79 -21.49 -35.28
CA ILE A 163 34.98 -21.09 -36.04
C ILE A 163 35.33 -19.61 -35.82
N SER A 164 36.61 -19.27 -36.03
CA SER A 164 37.11 -17.91 -35.90
C SER A 164 36.39 -16.91 -36.80
N ALA A 165 36.23 -15.68 -36.30
CA ALA A 165 35.55 -14.59 -36.99
C ALA A 165 36.06 -14.34 -38.41
N ASP A 166 35.16 -14.03 -39.34
CA ASP A 166 35.49 -13.62 -40.69
C ASP A 166 35.85 -12.11 -40.74
N SER A 167 37.14 -11.83 -40.87
CA SER A 167 37.69 -10.47 -41.00
C SER A 167 37.78 -9.97 -42.46
N ARG A 168 37.47 -10.83 -43.44
CA ARG A 168 37.58 -10.52 -44.88
C ARG A 168 36.45 -9.60 -45.37
N THR A 169 35.42 -9.40 -44.55
CA THR A 169 34.22 -8.59 -44.81
C THR A 169 34.38 -7.10 -44.49
N SER A 170 35.55 -6.66 -44.01
CA SER A 170 35.84 -5.28 -43.57
C SER A 170 35.65 -4.17 -44.62
N GLY A 171 35.51 -4.51 -45.90
CA GLY A 171 35.23 -3.57 -47.00
C GLY A 171 33.77 -3.50 -47.47
N LEU A 172 32.85 -4.27 -46.90
CA LEU A 172 31.44 -4.27 -47.29
C LEU A 172 30.72 -3.00 -46.83
N LYS A 173 29.90 -2.44 -47.71
CA LYS A 173 28.98 -1.33 -47.41
C LYS A 173 27.60 -1.87 -47.03
N LEU A 174 26.77 -1.01 -46.45
CA LEU A 174 25.36 -1.31 -46.15
C LEU A 174 24.59 -1.83 -47.38
N GLU A 175 24.86 -1.29 -48.57
CA GLU A 175 24.24 -1.68 -49.85
C GLU A 175 24.61 -3.10 -50.32
N ASP A 176 25.67 -3.72 -49.77
CA ASP A 176 26.11 -5.08 -50.12
C ASP A 176 25.43 -6.18 -49.29
N TYR A 177 24.62 -5.81 -48.29
CA TYR A 177 23.89 -6.76 -47.43
C TYR A 177 22.52 -7.11 -48.02
N LEU A 178 22.16 -8.39 -47.91
CA LEU A 178 20.92 -8.95 -48.46
C LEU A 178 19.70 -8.15 -47.99
N GLY A 179 18.90 -7.65 -48.93
CA GLY A 179 17.64 -6.97 -48.62
C GLY A 179 17.75 -5.49 -48.21
N TYR A 180 18.94 -4.90 -48.10
CA TYR A 180 19.08 -3.50 -47.65
C TYR A 180 18.32 -2.48 -48.53
N ASN A 181 18.37 -2.68 -49.84
CA ASN A 181 17.66 -1.85 -50.82
C ASN A 181 16.27 -2.39 -51.21
N GLU A 182 15.88 -3.57 -50.72
CA GLU A 182 14.58 -4.18 -51.04
C GLU A 182 13.43 -3.56 -50.23
N THR A 183 12.23 -3.60 -50.80
CA THR A 183 11.00 -3.11 -50.19
C THR A 183 9.89 -4.14 -50.41
N ILE A 184 9.30 -4.65 -49.35
CA ILE A 184 8.23 -5.67 -49.39
C ILE A 184 6.92 -4.98 -49.02
N LYS A 185 5.92 -5.03 -49.93
CA LYS A 185 4.60 -4.38 -49.78
C LYS A 185 4.65 -2.90 -49.36
N GLY A 186 5.69 -2.16 -49.78
CA GLY A 186 5.90 -0.75 -49.47
C GLY A 186 6.75 -0.46 -48.21
N GLU A 187 7.16 -1.49 -47.46
CA GLU A 187 8.01 -1.35 -46.28
C GLU A 187 9.45 -1.81 -46.55
N LYS A 188 10.43 -1.10 -45.99
CA LYS A 188 11.83 -1.57 -45.94
C LYS A 188 12.09 -2.44 -44.71
N GLY A 189 12.83 -3.53 -44.89
CA GLY A 189 13.25 -4.42 -43.80
C GLY A 189 14.33 -3.81 -42.91
N TYR A 190 15.19 -2.95 -43.47
CA TYR A 190 16.19 -2.16 -42.74
C TYR A 190 15.65 -0.76 -42.45
N VAL A 191 15.84 -0.28 -41.23
CA VAL A 191 15.33 0.98 -40.69
C VAL A 191 16.49 1.81 -40.13
N GLU A 192 16.48 3.12 -40.41
CA GLU A 192 17.48 4.05 -39.90
C GLU A 192 17.01 4.71 -38.61
N GLU A 193 17.86 4.68 -37.58
CA GLU A 193 17.65 5.32 -36.29
C GLU A 193 18.85 6.23 -35.93
N PHE A 194 18.64 7.17 -35.01
CA PHE A 194 19.68 8.05 -34.50
C PHE A 194 19.74 7.98 -32.98
N GLN A 195 20.88 7.51 -32.44
CA GLN A 195 21.16 7.49 -31.00
C GLN A 195 22.45 8.29 -30.76
N ASN A 196 22.45 9.24 -29.83
CA ASN A 196 23.61 10.09 -29.50
C ASN A 196 24.29 10.74 -30.73
N LYS A 197 23.48 11.16 -31.72
CA LYS A 197 23.90 11.68 -33.04
C LYS A 197 24.65 10.68 -33.96
N LYS A 198 24.82 9.42 -33.54
CA LYS A 198 25.30 8.32 -34.38
C LYS A 198 24.12 7.72 -35.16
N LYS A 199 24.31 7.45 -36.45
CA LYS A 199 23.35 6.70 -37.27
C LYS A 199 23.48 5.21 -36.95
N ILE A 200 22.34 4.55 -36.72
CA ILE A 200 22.26 3.11 -36.46
C ILE A 200 21.24 2.51 -37.45
N ILE A 201 21.56 1.35 -38.01
CA ILE A 201 20.70 0.57 -38.88
C ILE A 201 20.18 -0.63 -38.09
N ARG A 202 18.85 -0.74 -37.94
CA ARG A 202 18.19 -1.90 -37.32
C ARG A 202 17.38 -2.66 -38.36
N VAL A 203 17.30 -3.98 -38.21
CA VAL A 203 16.44 -4.83 -39.04
C VAL A 203 15.11 -5.06 -38.32
N ARG A 204 13.99 -4.98 -39.04
CA ARG A 204 12.66 -5.27 -38.51
C ARG A 204 12.61 -6.72 -38.03
N GLN A 205 12.37 -6.90 -36.73
CA GLN A 205 12.14 -8.21 -36.15
C GLN A 205 10.74 -8.72 -36.50
N THR A 206 10.64 -10.03 -36.79
CA THR A 206 9.36 -10.72 -36.99
C THR A 206 9.00 -11.58 -35.78
N LYS A 207 7.71 -11.86 -35.62
CA LYS A 207 7.17 -12.75 -34.59
C LYS A 207 7.62 -14.19 -34.85
N HIS A 208 8.55 -14.70 -34.06
CA HIS A 208 9.00 -16.08 -34.13
C HIS A 208 9.56 -16.56 -32.79
N ILE A 209 9.46 -17.86 -32.54
CA ILE A 209 10.07 -18.54 -31.40
C ILE A 209 11.45 -19.02 -31.83
N HIS A 210 12.48 -18.81 -31.02
CA HIS A 210 13.84 -19.26 -31.30
C HIS A 210 14.38 -20.12 -30.15
N LEU A 211 14.79 -21.35 -30.46
CA LEU A 211 15.42 -22.29 -29.54
C LEU A 211 16.93 -22.32 -29.80
N ALA A 212 17.70 -21.73 -28.90
CA ALA A 212 19.16 -21.65 -29.00
C ALA A 212 19.82 -22.78 -28.20
N ALA A 213 20.88 -23.39 -28.75
CA ALA A 213 21.61 -24.47 -28.08
C ALA A 213 22.56 -24.01 -26.96
N SER A 214 22.96 -22.74 -26.96
CA SER A 214 23.83 -22.12 -25.95
C SER A 214 23.53 -20.62 -25.82
N LYS A 215 23.98 -20.00 -24.72
CA LYS A 215 24.00 -18.54 -24.53
C LYS A 215 25.08 -17.87 -25.40
N ASP A 216 24.98 -16.55 -25.57
CA ASP A 216 25.94 -15.71 -26.34
C ASP A 216 27.38 -15.71 -25.79
N ASN A 217 27.61 -16.20 -24.57
CA ASN A 217 28.92 -16.37 -23.95
C ASN A 217 29.36 -17.84 -23.82
N GLN A 218 28.62 -18.77 -24.41
CA GLN A 218 28.79 -20.22 -24.27
C GLN A 218 28.90 -20.92 -25.63
N THR A 219 29.52 -22.11 -25.63
CA THR A 219 29.70 -22.93 -26.83
C THR A 219 28.78 -24.14 -26.85
N SER A 220 28.03 -24.32 -27.95
CA SER A 220 27.42 -25.60 -28.31
C SER A 220 28.46 -26.63 -28.73
N LYS A 221 28.30 -27.86 -28.25
CA LYS A 221 29.29 -28.93 -28.36
C LYS A 221 28.71 -30.17 -29.02
N GLU A 222 29.53 -30.84 -29.83
CA GLU A 222 29.27 -32.21 -30.28
C GLU A 222 30.24 -33.20 -29.65
N LEU A 223 29.72 -34.40 -29.39
CA LEU A 223 30.40 -35.49 -28.70
C LEU A 223 29.79 -36.84 -29.09
N ILE A 224 30.44 -37.94 -28.69
CA ILE A 224 29.93 -39.30 -28.92
C ILE A 224 28.84 -39.62 -27.90
N ILE A 225 27.57 -39.59 -28.32
CA ILE A 225 26.43 -40.00 -27.48
C ILE A 225 25.76 -41.23 -28.09
N ASP A 226 25.56 -42.26 -27.27
CA ASP A 226 25.06 -43.58 -27.68
C ASP A 226 25.86 -44.18 -28.86
N GLY A 227 27.18 -43.97 -28.86
CA GLY A 227 28.09 -44.47 -29.91
C GLY A 227 28.08 -43.70 -31.23
N VAL A 228 27.46 -42.51 -31.28
CA VAL A 228 27.36 -41.68 -32.50
C VAL A 228 27.72 -40.22 -32.19
N ASN A 229 28.55 -39.60 -33.01
CA ASN A 229 28.83 -38.15 -32.94
C ASN A 229 27.56 -37.34 -33.22
N ARG A 230 27.17 -36.46 -32.30
CA ARG A 230 25.95 -35.64 -32.38
C ARG A 230 26.02 -34.43 -31.44
N GLY A 231 25.14 -33.44 -31.62
CA GLY A 231 25.07 -32.27 -30.75
C GLY A 231 24.49 -32.60 -29.37
N ALA A 232 25.10 -32.08 -28.30
CA ALA A 232 24.61 -32.24 -26.93
C ALA A 232 23.17 -31.73 -26.78
N PHE A 233 22.89 -30.56 -27.37
CA PHE A 233 21.57 -29.95 -27.40
C PHE A 233 20.58 -30.76 -28.24
N THR A 234 20.88 -31.02 -29.53
CA THR A 234 19.93 -31.74 -30.39
C THR A 234 19.58 -33.14 -29.87
N HIS A 235 20.56 -33.90 -29.34
CA HIS A 235 20.28 -35.18 -28.68
C HIS A 235 19.29 -35.02 -27.52
N SER A 236 19.57 -34.09 -26.60
CA SER A 236 18.76 -33.84 -25.41
C SER A 236 17.34 -33.38 -25.76
N LEU A 237 17.24 -32.46 -26.72
CA LEU A 237 15.98 -31.91 -27.23
C LEU A 237 15.09 -33.01 -27.82
N LEU A 238 15.66 -33.84 -28.70
CA LEU A 238 14.93 -34.95 -29.32
C LEU A 238 14.54 -36.02 -28.30
N LYS A 239 15.39 -36.32 -27.31
CA LYS A 239 15.06 -37.27 -26.23
C LYS A 239 13.80 -36.83 -25.46
N ILE A 240 13.69 -35.55 -25.12
CA ILE A 240 12.49 -34.97 -24.49
C ILE A 240 11.30 -35.01 -25.47
N LEU A 241 11.47 -34.58 -26.72
CA LEU A 241 10.38 -34.58 -27.71
C LEU A 241 9.79 -35.99 -27.94
N TYR A 242 10.62 -37.04 -28.02
CA TYR A 242 10.16 -38.43 -28.10
C TYR A 242 9.44 -38.89 -26.82
N GLN A 243 9.94 -38.53 -25.63
CA GLN A 243 9.34 -38.89 -24.35
C GLN A 243 7.90 -38.37 -24.20
N TYR A 244 7.61 -37.20 -24.79
CA TYR A 244 6.27 -36.58 -24.74
C TYR A 244 5.47 -36.72 -26.05
N GLY A 245 5.98 -37.42 -27.08
CA GLY A 245 5.32 -37.52 -28.39
C GLY A 245 5.03 -36.15 -29.03
N GLY A 246 5.90 -35.17 -28.79
CA GLY A 246 5.71 -33.77 -29.17
C GLY A 246 4.72 -32.95 -28.33
N GLN A 247 3.96 -33.57 -27.40
CA GLN A 247 2.96 -32.91 -26.55
C GLN A 247 3.60 -32.21 -25.33
N ILE A 248 4.51 -31.27 -25.59
CA ILE A 248 5.22 -30.49 -24.56
C ILE A 248 5.34 -29.02 -24.99
N SER A 249 5.23 -28.09 -24.05
CA SER A 249 5.38 -26.66 -24.34
C SER A 249 6.83 -26.26 -24.65
N TYR A 250 7.05 -25.19 -25.42
CA TYR A 250 8.41 -24.70 -25.72
C TYR A 250 9.23 -24.40 -24.45
N LYS A 251 8.59 -23.82 -23.43
CA LYS A 251 9.16 -23.57 -22.11
C LYS A 251 9.66 -24.87 -21.45
N ASN A 252 8.74 -25.82 -21.25
CA ASN A 252 9.05 -27.08 -20.58
C ASN A 252 10.06 -27.92 -21.39
N LEU A 253 10.00 -27.84 -22.72
CA LEU A 253 10.95 -28.48 -23.61
C LEU A 253 12.38 -27.97 -23.37
N ILE A 254 12.58 -26.64 -23.34
CA ILE A 254 13.90 -26.05 -23.11
C ILE A 254 14.36 -26.23 -21.66
N ASP A 255 13.47 -26.11 -20.66
CA ASP A 255 13.84 -26.35 -19.26
C ASP A 255 14.37 -27.77 -19.05
N GLN A 256 13.69 -28.79 -19.59
CA GLN A 256 14.16 -30.18 -19.52
C GLN A 256 15.39 -30.45 -20.38
N THR A 257 15.45 -29.87 -21.58
CA THR A 257 16.64 -29.99 -22.45
C THR A 257 17.87 -29.39 -21.77
N SER A 258 17.71 -28.27 -21.06
CA SER A 258 18.81 -27.60 -20.35
C SER A 258 19.34 -28.42 -19.19
N VAL A 259 18.48 -29.13 -18.46
CA VAL A 259 18.90 -30.10 -17.43
C VAL A 259 19.74 -31.22 -18.04
N LEU A 260 19.27 -31.82 -19.14
CA LEU A 260 20.00 -32.91 -19.80
C LEU A 260 21.34 -32.44 -20.40
N VAL A 261 21.39 -31.26 -21.02
CA VAL A 261 22.63 -30.68 -21.56
C VAL A 261 23.64 -30.39 -20.45
N LYS A 262 23.20 -29.80 -19.31
CA LYS A 262 24.07 -29.56 -18.14
C LYS A 262 24.63 -30.85 -17.52
N ASN A 263 23.98 -31.99 -17.73
CA ASN A 263 24.48 -33.31 -17.30
C ASN A 263 25.45 -33.97 -18.31
N LEU A 264 25.55 -33.44 -19.54
CA LEU A 264 26.42 -33.96 -20.60
C LEU A 264 27.67 -33.11 -20.82
N VAL A 265 27.56 -31.78 -20.69
CA VAL A 265 28.63 -30.83 -21.02
C VAL A 265 28.60 -29.60 -20.10
N ILE A 266 29.80 -29.11 -19.76
CA ILE A 266 29.96 -27.82 -19.07
C ILE A 266 29.77 -26.63 -20.03
N ASP A 267 29.40 -25.48 -19.49
CA ASP A 267 29.25 -24.21 -20.20
C ASP A 267 28.43 -24.29 -21.50
N GLN A 268 27.32 -25.02 -21.44
CA GLN A 268 26.27 -24.99 -22.45
C GLN A 268 24.90 -24.96 -21.78
N SER A 269 24.17 -23.84 -21.92
CA SER A 269 22.81 -23.66 -21.43
C SER A 269 21.90 -23.24 -22.58
N PRO A 270 21.01 -24.15 -23.04
CA PRO A 270 19.98 -23.83 -24.02
C PRO A 270 19.03 -22.72 -23.55
N GLY A 271 18.33 -22.10 -24.50
CA GLY A 271 17.40 -21.00 -24.22
C GLY A 271 16.24 -20.91 -25.22
N VAL A 272 15.14 -20.31 -24.77
CA VAL A 272 14.00 -19.93 -25.61
C VAL A 272 13.91 -18.40 -25.69
N ASN A 273 13.99 -17.88 -26.90
CA ASN A 273 13.89 -16.46 -27.22
C ASN A 273 12.55 -16.20 -27.93
N LEU A 274 11.80 -15.19 -27.46
CA LEU A 274 10.59 -14.71 -28.12
C LEU A 274 10.90 -13.42 -28.88
N ASN A 275 10.87 -13.50 -30.21
CA ASN A 275 11.24 -12.39 -31.07
C ASN A 275 10.03 -11.66 -31.64
N GLY A 276 10.23 -10.40 -32.06
CA GLY A 276 9.21 -9.59 -32.75
C GLY A 276 7.97 -9.21 -31.91
N GLY A 277 8.07 -9.25 -30.57
CA GLY A 277 6.96 -8.93 -29.68
C GLY A 277 5.89 -10.03 -29.61
N LEU A 278 6.30 -11.31 -29.65
CA LEU A 278 5.48 -12.42 -29.17
C LEU A 278 5.28 -12.30 -27.65
N PRO A 279 4.06 -12.50 -27.11
CA PRO A 279 3.82 -12.50 -25.67
C PRO A 279 4.38 -13.76 -24.99
N SER A 280 4.71 -13.68 -23.69
CA SER A 280 5.29 -14.80 -22.93
C SER A 280 4.47 -16.09 -22.97
N SER A 281 3.14 -15.99 -23.10
CA SER A 281 2.22 -17.15 -23.21
C SER A 281 2.45 -18.02 -24.46
N GLU A 282 3.18 -17.54 -25.46
CA GLU A 282 3.60 -18.35 -26.61
C GLU A 282 4.55 -19.49 -26.21
N GLN A 283 5.31 -19.34 -25.11
CA GLN A 283 6.17 -20.42 -24.62
C GLN A 283 5.39 -21.59 -23.99
N ASP A 284 4.14 -21.36 -23.58
CA ASP A 284 3.26 -22.37 -22.98
C ASP A 284 2.52 -23.21 -24.04
N LYS A 285 2.62 -22.84 -25.33
CA LYS A 285 2.08 -23.62 -26.45
C LYS A 285 2.92 -24.87 -26.72
N VAL A 286 2.24 -25.94 -27.09
CA VAL A 286 2.82 -27.22 -27.52
C VAL A 286 3.72 -27.02 -28.74
N PHE A 287 4.84 -27.74 -28.79
CA PHE A 287 5.81 -27.71 -29.89
C PHE A 287 5.14 -27.95 -31.26
N LEU A 288 5.36 -27.03 -32.21
CA LEU A 288 4.72 -26.99 -33.55
C LEU A 288 3.18 -27.10 -33.52
N SER A 289 2.57 -26.52 -32.49
CA SER A 289 1.12 -26.46 -32.31
C SER A 289 0.69 -25.12 -31.72
N ARG A 290 -0.60 -24.79 -31.92
CA ARG A 290 -1.25 -23.61 -31.32
C ARG A 290 -1.94 -23.90 -29.99
N GLN A 291 -2.04 -25.18 -29.62
CA GLN A 291 -2.68 -25.58 -28.37
C GLN A 291 -1.75 -25.28 -27.20
N ASN A 292 -2.29 -24.76 -26.10
CA ASN A 292 -1.56 -24.68 -24.84
C ASN A 292 -1.30 -26.10 -24.34
N ALA A 293 -0.11 -26.38 -23.82
CA ALA A 293 0.15 -27.65 -23.14
C ALA A 293 -0.69 -27.72 -21.86
N GLU A 294 -0.99 -28.93 -21.37
CA GLU A 294 -1.51 -29.06 -20.01
C GLU A 294 -0.52 -28.44 -19.02
N GLN A 295 -1.03 -27.59 -18.12
CA GLN A 295 -0.22 -26.91 -17.12
C GLN A 295 0.28 -27.92 -16.08
N VAL A 296 1.48 -28.48 -16.31
CA VAL A 296 2.11 -29.37 -15.34
C VAL A 296 2.96 -28.53 -14.37
N LYS A 297 2.62 -28.56 -13.08
CA LYS A 297 3.02 -27.52 -12.13
C LYS A 297 4.54 -27.36 -11.96
N TYR A 298 5.29 -28.44 -11.71
CA TYR A 298 6.74 -28.34 -11.44
C TYR A 298 7.55 -29.54 -11.95
N LEU A 299 8.77 -29.27 -12.42
CA LEU A 299 9.73 -30.27 -12.92
C LEU A 299 10.57 -30.86 -11.77
N VAL A 300 10.64 -32.17 -11.68
CA VAL A 300 11.58 -32.92 -10.82
C VAL A 300 12.72 -33.46 -11.67
N TYR A 301 13.96 -33.28 -11.21
CA TYR A 301 15.18 -33.65 -11.92
C TYR A 301 16.31 -34.00 -10.95
N TYR A 302 17.34 -34.69 -11.43
CA TYR A 302 18.55 -34.93 -10.65
C TYR A 302 19.61 -33.86 -10.91
N ASN A 303 20.24 -33.37 -9.84
CA ASN A 303 21.38 -32.46 -9.87
C ASN A 303 22.56 -33.13 -9.17
N SER A 304 23.75 -33.11 -9.78
CA SER A 304 24.95 -33.79 -9.27
C SER A 304 25.44 -33.28 -7.91
N SER A 305 25.20 -32.00 -7.56
CA SER A 305 25.61 -31.40 -6.29
C SER A 305 24.57 -31.54 -5.17
N TYR A 306 23.29 -31.58 -5.52
CA TYR A 306 22.17 -31.53 -4.56
C TYR A 306 21.32 -32.82 -4.51
N GLY A 307 21.52 -33.76 -5.43
CA GLY A 307 20.67 -34.94 -5.59
C GLY A 307 19.35 -34.61 -6.32
N TRP A 308 18.27 -35.29 -5.96
CA TRP A 308 16.95 -35.03 -6.53
C TRP A 308 16.41 -33.65 -6.11
N CYS A 309 16.05 -32.85 -7.10
CA CYS A 309 15.53 -31.50 -6.94
C CYS A 309 14.17 -31.35 -7.63
N ILE A 310 13.40 -30.37 -7.18
CA ILE A 310 12.20 -29.85 -7.85
C ILE A 310 12.46 -28.40 -8.26
N LYS A 311 12.09 -28.02 -9.48
CA LYS A 311 12.21 -26.67 -10.04
C LYS A 311 11.12 -25.74 -9.48
N ALA A 312 11.09 -25.66 -8.17
CA ALA A 312 10.18 -24.90 -7.35
C ALA A 312 10.90 -24.60 -6.02
N GLY A 313 11.34 -23.36 -5.83
CA GLY A 313 12.03 -22.91 -4.62
C GLY A 313 11.24 -21.87 -3.83
N SER A 314 11.91 -21.08 -3.00
CA SER A 314 11.28 -20.14 -2.07
C SER A 314 10.45 -19.03 -2.74
N ILE A 315 10.74 -18.65 -3.99
CA ILE A 315 9.89 -17.68 -4.74
C ILE A 315 8.54 -18.26 -5.13
N HIS A 316 8.43 -19.59 -5.15
CA HIS A 316 7.21 -20.34 -5.44
C HIS A 316 6.48 -20.77 -4.15
N GLY A 317 6.85 -20.22 -2.98
CA GLY A 317 6.34 -20.64 -1.67
C GLY A 317 6.88 -21.99 -1.19
N VAL A 318 7.89 -22.58 -1.83
CA VAL A 318 8.36 -23.92 -1.47
C VAL A 318 9.32 -23.88 -0.29
N SER A 319 8.99 -24.64 0.76
CA SER A 319 9.71 -24.69 2.02
C SER A 319 10.03 -26.11 2.47
N LYS A 320 10.98 -26.23 3.41
CA LYS A 320 11.37 -27.52 3.98
C LYS A 320 10.17 -28.20 4.65
N GLY A 321 9.85 -29.39 4.19
CA GLY A 321 8.77 -30.23 4.69
C GLY A 321 7.48 -30.19 3.87
N ASP A 322 7.42 -29.37 2.80
CA ASP A 322 6.35 -29.45 1.80
C ASP A 322 6.35 -30.84 1.13
N ARG A 323 5.17 -31.35 0.76
CA ARG A 323 5.02 -32.68 0.15
C ARG A 323 4.96 -32.56 -1.37
N ILE A 324 5.64 -33.50 -2.03
CA ILE A 324 5.82 -33.53 -3.48
C ILE A 324 5.13 -34.76 -4.04
N TYR A 325 4.13 -34.58 -4.90
CA TYR A 325 3.34 -35.64 -5.50
C TYR A 325 3.80 -35.84 -6.94
N ILE A 326 4.62 -36.87 -7.19
CA ILE A 326 5.26 -37.11 -8.49
C ILE A 326 4.32 -38.01 -9.31
N LYS A 327 3.80 -37.46 -10.41
CA LYS A 327 2.69 -38.04 -11.18
C LYS A 327 3.03 -39.47 -11.61
N ASP A 328 2.09 -40.39 -11.36
CA ASP A 328 2.16 -41.82 -11.71
C ASP A 328 3.42 -42.56 -11.16
N ARG A 329 4.08 -42.02 -10.12
CA ARG A 329 5.32 -42.56 -9.54
C ARG A 329 5.27 -42.72 -8.02
N CYS A 330 5.45 -41.63 -7.26
CA CYS A 330 5.64 -41.69 -5.81
C CYS A 330 5.39 -40.34 -5.11
N GLN A 331 5.41 -40.34 -3.78
CA GLN A 331 5.45 -39.12 -2.97
C GLN A 331 6.85 -38.89 -2.39
N SER A 332 7.30 -37.64 -2.38
CA SER A 332 8.52 -37.18 -1.74
C SER A 332 8.23 -35.97 -0.83
N ILE A 333 9.26 -35.46 -0.15
CA ILE A 333 9.19 -34.26 0.69
C ILE A 333 10.37 -33.35 0.39
N VAL A 334 10.18 -32.04 0.50
CA VAL A 334 11.25 -31.05 0.42
C VAL A 334 12.12 -31.15 1.67
N ILE A 335 13.43 -31.33 1.50
CA ILE A 335 14.39 -31.45 2.61
C ILE A 335 15.21 -30.17 2.82
N ALA A 336 15.36 -29.35 1.77
CA ALA A 336 16.00 -28.04 1.80
C ALA A 336 15.54 -27.18 0.61
N THR A 337 15.63 -25.86 0.73
CA THR A 337 15.39 -24.90 -0.36
C THR A 337 16.65 -24.04 -0.51
N PRO A 338 17.70 -24.53 -1.21
CA PRO A 338 18.98 -23.84 -1.30
C PRO A 338 18.95 -22.62 -2.23
N ALA A 339 17.92 -22.53 -3.11
CA ALA A 339 17.82 -21.49 -4.13
C ALA A 339 16.39 -20.94 -4.26
N PRO A 340 16.23 -19.78 -4.91
CA PRO A 340 14.92 -19.15 -5.16
C PRO A 340 13.98 -20.02 -5.96
N ASP A 341 14.50 -20.69 -6.98
CA ASP A 341 13.76 -21.31 -8.07
C ASP A 341 13.82 -22.84 -8.07
N PHE A 342 14.53 -23.45 -7.11
CA PHE A 342 14.49 -24.90 -6.88
C PHE A 342 14.67 -25.28 -5.41
N SER A 343 14.13 -26.45 -5.06
CA SER A 343 14.26 -27.10 -3.76
C SER A 343 14.80 -28.51 -3.91
N VAL A 344 15.51 -29.00 -2.90
CA VAL A 344 15.97 -30.39 -2.81
C VAL A 344 14.87 -31.25 -2.22
N ILE A 345 14.59 -32.39 -2.86
CA ILE A 345 13.58 -33.35 -2.42
C ILE A 345 14.24 -34.65 -1.94
N MET A 346 13.55 -35.39 -1.08
CA MET A 346 14.02 -36.70 -0.64
C MET A 346 14.08 -37.68 -1.83
N GLY A 347 15.27 -38.21 -2.12
CA GLY A 347 15.44 -39.26 -3.13
C GLY A 347 14.61 -40.51 -2.83
N LYS A 348 14.10 -41.15 -3.89
CA LYS A 348 13.22 -42.32 -3.83
C LYS A 348 13.64 -43.34 -4.91
N PRO A 349 13.74 -44.65 -4.62
CA PRO A 349 14.10 -45.66 -5.62
C PRO A 349 13.21 -45.66 -6.87
N GLU A 350 11.96 -45.24 -6.74
CA GLU A 350 10.94 -45.14 -7.79
C GLU A 350 11.24 -44.05 -8.84
N LEU A 351 12.21 -43.16 -8.57
CA LEU A 351 12.70 -42.12 -9.49
C LEU A 351 13.76 -42.61 -10.47
N GLY A 352 14.10 -43.91 -10.47
CA GLY A 352 14.91 -44.51 -11.53
C GLY A 352 16.31 -43.90 -11.65
N LYS A 353 16.69 -43.50 -12.86
CA LYS A 353 18.04 -43.04 -13.21
C LYS A 353 18.19 -41.52 -13.11
N GLU A 354 19.41 -41.07 -12.81
CA GLU A 354 19.83 -39.66 -12.77
C GLU A 354 19.58 -38.87 -14.08
N THR A 355 19.34 -39.56 -15.21
CA THR A 355 19.01 -38.95 -16.50
C THR A 355 17.50 -38.82 -16.76
N GLU A 356 16.64 -39.19 -15.82
CA GLU A 356 15.18 -39.11 -15.94
C GLU A 356 14.63 -37.84 -15.29
N THR A 357 13.58 -37.29 -15.91
CA THR A 357 12.84 -36.12 -15.44
C THR A 357 11.38 -36.49 -15.20
N TYR A 358 10.78 -35.88 -14.18
CA TYR A 358 9.39 -36.15 -13.79
C TYR A 358 8.62 -34.85 -13.56
N TYR A 359 7.31 -34.96 -13.45
CA TYR A 359 6.46 -33.84 -13.04
C TYR A 359 5.85 -34.09 -11.68
N ALA A 360 5.69 -33.00 -10.92
CA ALA A 360 5.07 -33.04 -9.61
C ALA A 360 4.13 -31.86 -9.34
N SER A 361 3.17 -32.08 -8.45
CA SER A 361 2.49 -31.02 -7.69
C SER A 361 3.04 -30.94 -6.27
N ILE A 362 2.84 -29.79 -5.62
CA ILE A 362 3.32 -29.49 -4.28
C ILE A 362 2.11 -29.29 -3.37
N GLN A 363 2.18 -29.83 -2.16
CA GLN A 363 1.27 -29.52 -1.06
C GLN A 363 2.10 -28.83 0.02
N HIS A 364 1.83 -27.54 0.25
CA HIS A 364 2.58 -26.71 1.19
C HIS A 364 2.26 -27.02 2.65
N GLN A 365 3.18 -26.68 3.56
CA GLN A 365 2.91 -26.75 5.00
C GLN A 365 2.01 -25.59 5.48
N PRO A 366 1.16 -25.78 6.51
CA PRO A 366 0.17 -24.78 6.97
C PRO A 366 0.71 -23.42 7.46
N ASN A 367 2.03 -23.27 7.62
CA ASN A 367 2.64 -22.07 8.19
C ASN A 367 2.88 -20.95 7.14
N GLN A 368 2.34 -21.05 5.92
CA GLN A 368 2.45 -20.05 4.86
C GLN A 368 1.10 -19.44 4.42
N GLU A 369 0.00 -19.73 5.11
CA GLU A 369 -1.34 -19.34 4.66
C GLU A 369 -1.73 -17.94 5.17
N THR A 370 -2.35 -17.11 4.31
CA THR A 370 -3.00 -15.87 4.74
C THR A 370 -4.37 -16.17 5.35
N SER A 371 -4.57 -15.79 6.61
CA SER A 371 -5.86 -15.94 7.31
C SER A 371 -6.82 -14.78 7.03
N PHE A 372 -7.98 -15.09 6.48
CA PHE A 372 -9.10 -14.17 6.26
C PHE A 372 -10.21 -14.42 7.29
N SER A 373 -10.63 -13.39 8.03
CA SER A 373 -11.66 -13.51 9.05
C SER A 373 -13.04 -13.17 8.48
N PHE A 374 -14.09 -13.88 8.90
CA PHE A 374 -15.45 -13.46 8.57
C PHE A 374 -15.89 -12.28 9.47
N SER A 375 -16.58 -11.29 8.89
CA SER A 375 -17.24 -10.26 9.68
C SER A 375 -18.40 -10.83 10.49
N ALA A 376 -18.69 -10.23 11.65
CA ALA A 376 -19.79 -10.64 12.52
C ALA A 376 -21.18 -10.64 11.84
N ASN A 377 -21.34 -9.85 10.78
CA ASN A 377 -22.59 -9.68 10.03
C ASN A 377 -22.57 -10.38 8.64
N ILE A 378 -21.69 -11.36 8.44
CA ILE A 378 -21.60 -12.12 7.17
C ILE A 378 -22.89 -12.89 6.87
N ASN A 379 -23.28 -12.94 5.59
CA ASN A 379 -24.32 -13.85 5.12
C ASN A 379 -23.87 -15.32 5.31
N GLN A 380 -24.70 -16.14 5.98
CA GLN A 380 -24.36 -17.51 6.35
C GLN A 380 -24.33 -18.48 5.16
N ASP A 381 -25.12 -18.26 4.11
CA ASP A 381 -25.10 -19.10 2.90
C ASP A 381 -23.77 -18.90 2.17
N ILE A 382 -23.33 -17.64 2.02
CA ILE A 382 -22.03 -17.28 1.44
C ILE A 382 -20.88 -17.86 2.26
N LYS A 383 -20.94 -17.76 3.59
CA LYS A 383 -19.97 -18.37 4.50
C LYS A 383 -19.90 -19.89 4.33
N THR A 384 -21.05 -20.54 4.14
CA THR A 384 -21.15 -22.00 3.95
C THR A 384 -20.51 -22.41 2.62
N TRP A 385 -20.82 -21.74 1.51
CA TRP A 385 -20.20 -22.05 0.21
C TRP A 385 -18.68 -21.81 0.18
N ILE A 386 -18.19 -20.75 0.84
CA ILE A 386 -16.73 -20.53 0.95
C ILE A 386 -16.06 -21.68 1.70
N LYS A 387 -16.65 -22.15 2.81
CA LYS A 387 -16.14 -23.31 3.57
C LYS A 387 -16.24 -24.62 2.80
N GLU A 388 -17.35 -24.86 2.11
CA GLU A 388 -17.55 -26.05 1.28
C GLU A 388 -16.47 -26.15 0.20
N VAL A 389 -16.19 -25.05 -0.50
CA VAL A 389 -15.11 -25.00 -1.49
C VAL A 389 -13.75 -25.19 -0.82
N GLN A 390 -13.50 -24.59 0.35
CA GLN A 390 -12.23 -24.81 1.09
C GLN A 390 -12.06 -26.27 1.55
N SER A 391 -13.14 -27.00 1.84
CA SER A 391 -13.05 -28.43 2.17
C SER A 391 -12.85 -29.33 0.94
N ASN A 392 -13.27 -28.87 -0.25
CA ASN A 392 -13.21 -29.62 -1.50
C ASN A 392 -12.00 -29.27 -2.40
N LYS A 393 -11.39 -28.10 -2.18
CA LYS A 393 -10.08 -27.70 -2.74
C LYS A 393 -9.08 -27.56 -1.61
N GLU A 394 -7.94 -28.26 -1.72
CA GLU A 394 -6.72 -27.82 -1.03
C GLU A 394 -6.30 -26.48 -1.62
N SER A 395 -6.77 -25.37 -1.05
CA SER A 395 -6.29 -24.03 -1.41
C SER A 395 -4.91 -23.84 -0.81
N GLU A 396 -3.92 -23.62 -1.67
CA GLU A 396 -2.49 -23.68 -1.33
C GLU A 396 -2.01 -22.50 -0.46
N PHE A 397 -2.82 -21.45 -0.27
CA PHE A 397 -2.37 -20.17 0.30
C PHE A 397 -3.35 -19.42 1.23
N VAL A 398 -4.61 -19.84 1.39
CA VAL A 398 -5.61 -19.06 2.18
C VAL A 398 -6.40 -19.89 3.18
N THR A 399 -6.52 -19.37 4.40
CA THR A 399 -7.35 -19.93 5.48
C THR A 399 -8.44 -18.96 5.92
N PHE A 400 -9.45 -19.50 6.62
CA PHE A 400 -10.57 -18.71 7.11
C PHE A 400 -10.74 -18.85 8.63
N SER A 401 -10.90 -17.70 9.31
CA SER A 401 -11.13 -17.61 10.76
C SER A 401 -12.57 -17.19 11.08
N GLU A 402 -13.09 -17.74 12.17
CA GLU A 402 -14.40 -17.39 12.74
C GLU A 402 -14.36 -16.07 13.53
N GLU A 403 -13.21 -15.73 14.12
CA GLU A 403 -13.04 -14.54 14.96
C GLU A 403 -12.80 -13.30 14.09
N PRO A 404 -13.54 -12.18 14.25
CA PRO A 404 -13.41 -10.96 13.44
C PRO A 404 -12.19 -10.11 13.84
N THR A 405 -11.08 -10.76 14.17
CA THR A 405 -9.85 -10.16 14.73
C THR A 405 -8.64 -10.25 13.81
N GLY A 406 -8.71 -11.05 12.74
CA GLY A 406 -7.63 -11.17 11.75
C GLY A 406 -7.46 -9.93 10.88
N GLN A 407 -6.27 -9.82 10.25
CA GLN A 407 -5.85 -8.66 9.47
C GLN A 407 -6.76 -8.35 8.27
N TYR A 408 -7.42 -9.36 7.73
CA TYR A 408 -8.36 -9.25 6.62
C TYR A 408 -9.75 -9.68 7.05
N ILE A 409 -10.78 -8.92 6.67
CA ILE A 409 -12.17 -9.16 7.01
C ILE A 409 -13.00 -9.34 5.73
N ILE A 410 -13.73 -10.44 5.65
CA ILE A 410 -14.71 -10.72 4.60
C ILE A 410 -16.06 -10.17 5.05
N THR A 411 -16.64 -9.29 4.22
CA THR A 411 -17.94 -8.67 4.44
C THR A 411 -18.88 -8.98 3.27
N THR A 412 -20.18 -8.97 3.52
CA THR A 412 -21.21 -9.09 2.49
C THR A 412 -22.14 -7.90 2.52
N ASN A 413 -22.48 -7.35 1.34
CA ASN A 413 -23.46 -6.28 1.23
C ASN A 413 -24.90 -6.83 1.11
N TYR A 414 -25.87 -5.92 1.07
CA TYR A 414 -27.30 -6.22 0.93
C TYR A 414 -27.72 -6.82 -0.42
N LEU A 415 -26.78 -6.97 -1.38
CA LEU A 415 -26.99 -7.59 -2.69
C LEU A 415 -26.40 -9.02 -2.78
N ASN A 416 -25.93 -9.57 -1.65
CA ASN A 416 -25.19 -10.83 -1.56
C ASN A 416 -23.87 -10.81 -2.36
N GLU A 417 -23.20 -9.66 -2.39
CA GLU A 417 -21.85 -9.52 -2.90
C GLU A 417 -20.85 -9.58 -1.74
N ALA A 418 -19.92 -10.53 -1.82
CA ALA A 418 -18.81 -10.66 -0.90
C ALA A 418 -17.66 -9.74 -1.30
N SER A 419 -17.01 -9.15 -0.31
CA SER A 419 -15.86 -8.27 -0.48
C SER A 419 -14.88 -8.45 0.67
N VAL A 420 -13.61 -8.09 0.43
CA VAL A 420 -12.51 -8.30 1.37
C VAL A 420 -11.91 -6.97 1.71
N SER A 421 -11.73 -6.70 2.99
CA SER A 421 -11.13 -5.48 3.50
C SER A 421 -10.05 -5.76 4.55
N LEU A 422 -9.25 -4.75 4.89
CA LEU A 422 -8.35 -4.85 6.05
C LEU A 422 -9.14 -4.69 7.36
N ALA A 423 -8.55 -5.08 8.49
CA ALA A 423 -9.14 -4.97 9.81
C ALA A 423 -9.43 -3.51 10.20
N GLY A 424 -10.69 -3.24 10.58
CA GLY A 424 -11.19 -1.88 10.88
C GLY A 424 -11.55 -1.05 9.66
N THR A 425 -11.69 -1.67 8.47
CA THR A 425 -11.84 -0.98 7.19
C THR A 425 -13.05 -1.48 6.40
N ASP A 426 -13.76 -0.57 5.71
CA ASP A 426 -14.63 -0.88 4.56
C ASP A 426 -13.81 -0.90 3.22
N LYS A 427 -12.46 -0.93 3.34
CA LYS A 427 -11.32 -1.32 2.46
C LYS A 427 -11.51 -2.41 1.44
N THR A 428 -12.58 -2.41 0.64
CA THR A 428 -12.71 -3.38 -0.46
C THR A 428 -11.47 -3.38 -1.37
N LEU A 429 -10.70 -4.47 -1.32
CA LEU A 429 -9.40 -4.61 -1.99
C LEU A 429 -9.56 -4.88 -3.50
N PHE A 430 -10.54 -5.71 -3.86
CA PHE A 430 -10.94 -6.01 -5.23
C PHE A 430 -12.46 -6.02 -5.37
N LYS A 431 -12.96 -5.87 -6.61
CA LYS A 431 -14.39 -5.69 -6.96
C LYS A 431 -15.27 -6.69 -6.23
N PRO A 432 -16.30 -6.26 -5.45
CA PRO A 432 -17.22 -7.18 -4.79
C PRO A 432 -17.77 -8.19 -5.78
N LEU A 433 -17.78 -9.45 -5.37
CA LEU A 433 -18.27 -10.56 -6.19
C LEU A 433 -19.59 -11.05 -5.63
N LYS A 434 -20.60 -11.10 -6.48
CA LYS A 434 -21.85 -11.78 -6.13
C LYS A 434 -21.59 -13.27 -5.97
N ILE A 435 -21.84 -13.80 -4.77
CA ILE A 435 -21.71 -15.24 -4.49
C ILE A 435 -23.11 -15.82 -4.35
N THR A 436 -23.45 -16.77 -5.23
CA THR A 436 -24.76 -17.42 -5.30
C THR A 436 -24.68 -18.95 -5.38
N SER A 437 -23.47 -19.51 -5.40
CA SER A 437 -23.19 -20.94 -5.51
C SER A 437 -21.73 -21.27 -5.15
N PRO A 438 -21.37 -22.55 -4.89
CA PRO A 438 -19.99 -22.97 -4.69
C PRO A 438 -19.04 -22.56 -5.82
N GLU A 439 -19.46 -22.58 -7.09
CA GLU A 439 -18.61 -22.18 -8.21
C GLU A 439 -18.24 -20.69 -8.13
N SER A 440 -19.20 -19.82 -7.78
CA SER A 440 -18.94 -18.39 -7.56
C SER A 440 -18.07 -18.14 -6.33
N ALA A 441 -18.16 -18.98 -5.30
CA ALA A 441 -17.26 -18.94 -4.15
C ALA A 441 -15.83 -19.37 -4.52
N ALA A 442 -15.67 -20.35 -5.41
CA ALA A 442 -14.36 -20.76 -5.93
C ALA A 442 -13.66 -19.66 -6.76
N VAL A 443 -14.42 -18.83 -7.49
CA VAL A 443 -13.90 -17.63 -8.16
C VAL A 443 -13.43 -16.58 -7.14
N PHE A 444 -14.19 -16.40 -6.05
CA PHE A 444 -13.81 -15.49 -4.97
C PHE A 444 -12.53 -15.96 -4.25
N ILE A 445 -12.40 -17.25 -3.94
CA ILE A 445 -11.19 -17.83 -3.32
C ILE A 445 -9.96 -17.66 -4.24
N ASN A 446 -10.09 -17.87 -5.55
CA ASN A 446 -8.99 -17.62 -6.49
C ASN A 446 -8.50 -16.15 -6.42
N LYS A 447 -9.41 -15.18 -6.29
CA LYS A 447 -9.01 -13.76 -6.09
C LYS A 447 -8.26 -13.53 -4.76
N LEU A 448 -8.59 -14.26 -3.70
CA LEU A 448 -7.82 -14.22 -2.45
C LEU A 448 -6.40 -14.78 -2.65
N GLU A 449 -6.26 -15.90 -3.34
CA GLU A 449 -4.96 -16.51 -3.64
C GLU A 449 -4.07 -15.58 -4.50
N ILE A 450 -4.65 -14.92 -5.52
CA ILE A 450 -3.95 -13.93 -6.37
C ILE A 450 -3.41 -12.76 -5.52
N LEU A 451 -4.24 -12.21 -4.62
CA LEU A 451 -3.87 -11.17 -3.66
C LEU A 451 -2.76 -11.63 -2.72
N THR A 452 -2.87 -12.84 -2.16
CA THR A 452 -1.88 -13.40 -1.22
C THR A 452 -0.53 -13.64 -1.90
N ARG A 453 -0.50 -14.27 -3.09
CA ARG A 453 0.74 -14.47 -3.86
C ARG A 453 1.45 -13.15 -4.16
N TRP A 454 0.71 -12.14 -4.62
CA TRP A 454 1.27 -10.81 -4.86
C TRP A 454 1.85 -10.19 -3.59
N ARG A 455 1.13 -10.26 -2.46
CA ARG A 455 1.61 -9.71 -1.18
C ARG A 455 2.86 -10.42 -0.67
N HIS A 456 2.87 -11.76 -0.68
CA HIS A 456 4.05 -12.53 -0.28
C HIS A 456 5.25 -12.13 -1.15
N LEU A 457 5.07 -11.92 -2.46
CA LEU A 457 6.14 -11.45 -3.33
C LEU A 457 6.62 -10.03 -2.99
N VAL A 458 5.73 -9.09 -2.63
CA VAL A 458 6.11 -7.75 -2.12
C VAL A 458 6.94 -7.84 -0.84
N GLU A 459 6.56 -8.72 0.09
CA GLU A 459 7.26 -8.91 1.38
C GLU A 459 8.50 -9.81 1.27
N PHE A 460 8.65 -10.56 0.17
CA PHE A 460 9.74 -11.48 -0.08
C PHE A 460 11.11 -10.79 -0.11
N THR A 461 12.01 -11.27 0.74
CA THR A 461 13.41 -10.83 0.86
C THR A 461 14.29 -12.05 1.13
N ASN A 462 15.59 -11.98 0.78
CA ASN A 462 16.58 -12.94 1.24
C ASN A 462 17.44 -12.30 2.34
N PRO A 463 17.20 -12.59 3.63
CA PRO A 463 18.02 -12.06 4.72
C PRO A 463 19.38 -12.77 4.85
N SER A 464 19.54 -13.96 4.26
CA SER A 464 20.69 -14.85 4.48
C SER A 464 21.63 -14.88 3.26
N THR A 465 21.97 -13.70 2.72
CA THR A 465 22.75 -13.56 1.49
C THR A 465 24.12 -12.93 1.72
N GLU A 466 25.14 -13.50 1.05
CA GLU A 466 26.48 -12.91 0.96
C GLU A 466 26.53 -11.71 -0.01
N LEU A 467 25.52 -11.53 -0.87
CA LEU A 467 25.47 -10.40 -1.79
C LEU A 467 25.09 -9.11 -1.06
N THR A 468 26.09 -8.27 -0.78
CA THR A 468 25.90 -6.95 -0.16
C THR A 468 26.06 -5.81 -1.17
N ASN A 469 25.76 -4.59 -0.74
CA ASN A 469 25.88 -3.37 -1.55
C ASN A 469 27.35 -3.03 -1.93
N LYS A 470 28.33 -3.85 -1.51
CA LYS A 470 29.73 -3.82 -1.97
C LYS A 470 29.92 -4.60 -3.29
N HIS A 471 29.06 -5.57 -3.59
CA HIS A 471 29.18 -6.47 -4.75
C HIS A 471 28.47 -5.93 -6.00
N TYR A 472 27.46 -5.07 -5.82
CA TYR A 472 26.83 -4.33 -6.90
C TYR A 472 26.29 -2.99 -6.39
N THR A 473 25.98 -2.07 -7.30
CA THR A 473 25.30 -0.80 -6.98
C THR A 473 24.12 -0.59 -7.92
N ILE A 474 22.99 -0.16 -7.36
CA ILE A 474 21.80 0.24 -8.12
C ILE A 474 21.65 1.76 -8.00
N LYS A 475 21.43 2.43 -9.13
CA LYS A 475 21.10 3.85 -9.20
C LYS A 475 19.77 4.06 -9.91
N LEU A 476 18.94 4.93 -9.35
CA LEU A 476 17.65 5.31 -9.92
C LEU A 476 17.75 6.77 -10.38
N TYR A 477 17.27 7.04 -11.59
CA TYR A 477 17.29 8.36 -12.21
C TYR A 477 15.87 8.78 -12.60
N GLN A 478 15.55 10.07 -12.52
CA GLN A 478 14.26 10.64 -12.88
C GLN A 478 14.40 11.81 -13.86
N SER A 479 13.47 11.93 -14.82
CA SER A 479 13.42 13.06 -15.76
C SER A 479 13.20 14.41 -15.04
N LYS A 480 14.17 15.33 -15.11
CA LYS A 480 14.10 16.65 -14.45
C LYS A 480 12.95 17.53 -14.93
N LEU A 481 12.65 17.46 -16.22
CA LEU A 481 11.50 18.11 -16.86
C LEU A 481 10.52 17.02 -17.30
N ALA A 482 9.35 16.95 -16.67
CA ALA A 482 8.32 16.00 -17.07
C ALA A 482 7.97 16.16 -18.56
N GLY A 483 7.80 15.04 -19.27
CA GLY A 483 7.59 15.05 -20.72
C GLY A 483 8.85 15.24 -21.57
N ASN A 484 10.01 15.57 -20.98
CA ASN A 484 11.30 15.37 -21.62
C ASN A 484 11.78 13.95 -21.35
N TYR A 485 12.11 13.22 -22.42
CA TYR A 485 12.53 11.82 -22.35
C TYR A 485 13.97 11.62 -22.86
N ASN A 486 14.77 12.68 -22.97
CA ASN A 486 16.20 12.54 -23.26
C ASN A 486 16.95 12.07 -21.99
N PRO A 487 17.62 10.90 -21.99
CA PRO A 487 18.44 10.41 -20.88
C PRO A 487 19.39 11.45 -20.27
N ASP A 488 20.01 12.32 -21.10
CA ASP A 488 20.92 13.39 -20.64
C ASP A 488 20.30 14.38 -19.65
N THR A 489 18.97 14.40 -19.53
CA THR A 489 18.21 15.33 -18.68
C THR A 489 17.64 14.68 -17.42
N PHE A 490 18.06 13.45 -17.12
CA PHE A 490 17.69 12.74 -15.90
C PHE A 490 18.66 13.08 -14.76
N GLU A 491 18.15 13.14 -13.54
CA GLU A 491 18.94 13.36 -12.33
C GLU A 491 18.80 12.16 -11.37
N GLU A 492 19.89 11.84 -10.67
CA GLU A 492 19.94 10.70 -9.73
C GLU A 492 19.09 10.99 -8.50
N ILE A 493 18.20 10.06 -8.15
CA ILE A 493 17.32 10.15 -6.98
C ILE A 493 17.67 9.04 -5.97
N PRO A 494 17.60 9.32 -4.66
CA PRO A 494 18.13 8.41 -3.64
C PRO A 494 17.31 7.11 -3.51
N LEU A 495 17.98 5.96 -3.65
CA LEU A 495 17.45 4.69 -3.14
C LEU A 495 17.41 4.75 -1.61
N GLY A 496 16.27 4.40 -1.01
CA GLY A 496 16.11 4.27 0.45
C GLY A 496 14.86 4.91 1.03
N ALA A 497 14.11 5.71 0.27
CA ALA A 497 12.74 6.05 0.65
C ALA A 497 11.84 4.80 0.61
N PRO A 498 10.89 4.61 1.54
CA PRO A 498 10.00 3.44 1.53
C PRO A 498 9.11 3.36 0.28
N VAL A 499 8.86 4.52 -0.37
CA VAL A 499 8.27 4.65 -1.71
C VAL A 499 8.84 5.92 -2.36
N ASN A 500 9.16 5.88 -3.66
CA ASN A 500 9.59 7.05 -4.43
C ASN A 500 8.40 7.72 -5.12
N ASP A 501 8.15 9.01 -4.86
CA ASP A 501 7.00 9.73 -5.40
C ASP A 501 7.31 10.35 -6.78
N LEU A 502 6.56 9.95 -7.80
CA LEU A 502 6.78 10.29 -9.21
C LEU A 502 5.56 11.02 -9.76
N LEU A 503 5.74 12.33 -9.98
CA LEU A 503 4.65 13.27 -10.25
C LEU A 503 4.43 13.49 -11.75
N TYR A 504 3.17 13.51 -12.19
CA TYR A 504 2.79 14.24 -13.39
C TYR A 504 2.93 15.75 -13.17
N LYS A 505 3.46 16.49 -14.15
CA LYS A 505 3.41 17.96 -14.17
C LYS A 505 2.47 18.45 -15.28
N TYR A 506 1.83 19.60 -15.08
CA TYR A 506 1.03 20.25 -16.12
C TYR A 506 1.89 21.27 -16.89
N GLY A 507 1.90 21.19 -18.22
CA GLY A 507 2.70 22.09 -19.06
C GLY A 507 2.43 21.86 -20.55
N GLN A 508 2.60 22.91 -21.36
CA GLN A 508 2.19 22.90 -22.79
C GLN A 508 0.73 22.44 -22.98
N GLU A 509 -0.19 22.97 -22.15
CA GLU A 509 -1.63 22.67 -22.18
C GLU A 509 -2.00 21.18 -22.02
N LYS A 510 -1.09 20.36 -21.49
CA LYS A 510 -1.31 18.92 -21.27
C LYS A 510 -0.61 18.42 -20.01
N TRP A 511 -1.02 17.23 -19.57
CA TRP A 511 -0.36 16.50 -18.51
C TRP A 511 0.86 15.75 -19.05
N LEU A 512 2.02 16.02 -18.46
CA LEU A 512 3.31 15.45 -18.81
C LEU A 512 3.66 14.36 -17.79
N GLN A 513 3.85 13.12 -18.25
CA GLN A 513 4.09 11.96 -17.39
C GLN A 513 5.55 11.87 -16.91
N PRO A 514 5.82 11.31 -15.72
CA PRO A 514 7.17 11.06 -15.25
C PRO A 514 7.83 9.89 -16.00
N ALA A 515 9.17 9.88 -16.02
CA ALA A 515 9.96 8.76 -16.52
C ALA A 515 11.16 8.50 -15.60
N ILE A 516 11.61 7.24 -15.56
CA ILE A 516 12.77 6.78 -14.79
C ILE A 516 13.75 5.98 -15.65
N GLN A 517 15.00 5.89 -15.18
CA GLN A 517 15.98 4.90 -15.63
C GLN A 517 16.58 4.21 -14.41
N ILE A 518 16.94 2.94 -14.55
CA ILE A 518 17.57 2.14 -13.48
C ILE A 518 18.89 1.61 -14.03
N ALA A 519 20.01 1.98 -13.42
CA ALA A 519 21.33 1.50 -13.75
C ALA A 519 21.84 0.54 -12.67
N ILE A 520 22.48 -0.55 -13.08
CA ILE A 520 23.06 -1.56 -12.19
C ILE A 520 24.52 -1.77 -12.57
N THR A 521 25.42 -1.61 -11.60
CA THR A 521 26.87 -1.81 -11.75
C THR A 521 27.30 -3.06 -11.00
N ASN A 522 28.03 -3.97 -11.66
CA ASN A 522 28.62 -5.14 -11.05
C ASN A 522 30.07 -4.86 -10.58
N HIS A 523 30.36 -5.11 -9.30
CA HIS A 523 31.69 -4.96 -8.71
C HIS A 523 32.39 -6.30 -8.44
N LEU A 524 31.74 -7.44 -8.73
CA LEU A 524 32.34 -8.76 -8.60
C LEU A 524 33.35 -9.05 -9.73
N PRO A 525 34.33 -9.93 -9.49
CA PRO A 525 35.23 -10.45 -10.53
C PRO A 525 34.54 -11.47 -11.47
N SER A 526 33.30 -11.86 -11.19
CA SER A 526 32.45 -12.77 -11.99
C SER A 526 31.23 -12.04 -12.54
N SER A 527 30.58 -12.59 -13.57
CA SER A 527 29.28 -12.10 -14.05
C SER A 527 28.21 -12.12 -12.95
N LEU A 528 27.26 -11.19 -13.06
CA LEU A 528 26.10 -11.02 -12.18
C LEU A 528 24.83 -11.08 -13.02
N TRP A 529 23.88 -11.96 -12.68
CA TRP A 529 22.58 -11.99 -13.33
C TRP A 529 21.58 -11.08 -12.62
N VAL A 530 20.73 -10.43 -13.41
CA VAL A 530 19.56 -9.68 -12.93
C VAL A 530 18.32 -10.14 -13.70
N THR A 531 17.32 -10.63 -12.98
CA THR A 531 15.95 -10.86 -13.47
C THR A 531 14.95 -10.06 -12.64
N ASN A 532 13.70 -9.98 -13.09
CA ASN A 532 12.72 -9.05 -12.55
C ASN A 532 11.33 -9.68 -12.34
N ALA A 533 10.56 -9.02 -11.48
CA ALA A 533 9.11 -9.04 -11.51
C ALA A 533 8.59 -7.61 -11.28
N TYR A 534 7.79 -7.11 -12.21
CA TYR A 534 7.00 -5.89 -12.07
C TYR A 534 5.66 -6.24 -11.43
N LEU A 535 5.32 -5.57 -10.32
CA LEU A 535 4.12 -5.81 -9.53
C LEU A 535 3.19 -4.60 -9.67
N GLY A 536 2.13 -4.78 -10.45
CA GLY A 536 1.16 -3.74 -10.78
C GLY A 536 0.16 -3.45 -9.67
N PHE A 537 -0.45 -2.27 -9.73
CA PHE A 537 -1.47 -1.82 -8.76
C PHE A 537 -2.73 -2.71 -8.71
N ASP A 538 -3.01 -3.45 -9.79
CA ASP A 538 -4.12 -4.39 -9.91
C ASP A 538 -3.75 -5.84 -9.48
N TYR A 539 -2.72 -6.01 -8.65
CA TYR A 539 -2.19 -7.31 -8.20
C TYR A 539 -1.61 -8.21 -9.32
N SER A 540 -1.38 -7.64 -10.51
CA SER A 540 -0.65 -8.31 -11.59
C SER A 540 0.83 -8.47 -11.25
N ILE A 541 1.44 -9.53 -11.79
CA ILE A 541 2.88 -9.80 -11.74
C ILE A 541 3.35 -10.08 -13.17
N VAL A 542 4.28 -9.27 -13.66
CA VAL A 542 4.79 -9.30 -15.04
C VAL A 542 6.32 -9.43 -14.99
N THR A 543 6.87 -10.53 -15.49
CA THR A 543 8.29 -10.89 -15.34
C THR A 543 9.12 -10.73 -16.62
N ASP A 544 8.43 -10.55 -17.75
CA ASP A 544 8.99 -10.19 -19.07
C ASP A 544 8.97 -8.67 -19.32
N TYR A 545 8.67 -7.85 -18.29
CA TYR A 545 8.63 -6.39 -18.38
C TYR A 545 10.01 -5.79 -18.70
N PHE A 546 11.06 -6.40 -18.16
CA PHE A 546 12.46 -6.18 -18.59
C PHE A 546 13.07 -7.49 -19.07
N SER A 547 13.97 -7.41 -20.05
CA SER A 547 14.79 -8.57 -20.43
C SER A 547 15.69 -9.02 -19.27
N PRO A 548 15.91 -10.33 -19.06
CA PRO A 548 17.01 -10.82 -18.22
C PRO A 548 18.37 -10.28 -18.67
N MET A 549 19.23 -9.93 -17.72
CA MET A 549 20.53 -9.31 -18.02
C MET A 549 21.68 -10.03 -17.31
N GLU A 550 22.76 -10.28 -18.06
CA GLU A 550 24.06 -10.64 -17.50
C GLU A 550 24.96 -9.40 -17.50
N ILE A 551 25.47 -9.04 -16.32
CA ILE A 551 26.34 -7.89 -16.12
C ILE A 551 27.75 -8.41 -15.85
N GLY A 552 28.64 -8.29 -16.84
CA GLY A 552 30.05 -8.69 -16.70
C GLY A 552 30.81 -7.88 -15.63
N PRO A 553 31.98 -8.36 -15.18
CA PRO A 553 32.80 -7.69 -14.16
C PRO A 553 33.09 -6.22 -14.48
N GLY A 554 32.83 -5.33 -13.52
CA GLY A 554 33.07 -3.88 -13.66
C GLY A 554 32.16 -3.16 -14.66
N ARG A 555 31.12 -3.80 -15.20
CA ARG A 555 30.19 -3.19 -16.15
C ARG A 555 28.99 -2.56 -15.45
N THR A 556 28.44 -1.52 -16.09
CA THR A 556 27.15 -0.92 -15.77
C THR A 556 26.20 -1.18 -16.93
N VAL A 557 24.97 -1.59 -16.61
CA VAL A 557 23.89 -1.83 -17.59
C VAL A 557 22.63 -1.10 -17.10
N TYR A 558 21.82 -0.59 -18.04
CA TYR A 558 20.50 -0.01 -17.75
C TYR A 558 19.42 -1.06 -18.00
N LEU A 559 18.36 -1.08 -17.18
CA LEU A 559 17.22 -1.97 -17.42
C LEU A 559 16.45 -1.53 -18.68
N GLU A 560 16.31 -2.45 -19.64
CA GLU A 560 15.68 -2.23 -20.94
C GLU A 560 14.33 -2.94 -21.04
N LEU A 561 13.34 -2.23 -21.57
CA LEU A 561 12.00 -2.74 -21.89
C LEU A 561 11.83 -2.85 -23.41
N ILE A 562 11.26 -3.96 -23.89
CA ILE A 562 11.01 -4.17 -25.33
C ILE A 562 9.71 -3.47 -25.73
N LYS A 563 9.80 -2.46 -26.59
CA LYS A 563 8.64 -1.72 -27.13
C LYS A 563 8.69 -1.66 -28.66
N ASN A 564 7.61 -2.08 -29.32
CA ASN A 564 7.53 -2.17 -30.79
C ASN A 564 8.73 -2.93 -31.40
N SER A 565 9.16 -4.01 -30.74
CA SER A 565 10.33 -4.83 -31.10
C SER A 565 11.69 -4.11 -31.01
N LEU A 566 11.79 -3.04 -30.22
CA LEU A 566 13.03 -2.31 -29.93
C LEU A 566 13.25 -2.22 -28.39
N PRO A 567 14.46 -2.52 -27.87
CA PRO A 567 14.79 -2.21 -26.47
C PRO A 567 14.83 -0.69 -26.23
N VAL A 568 14.33 -0.27 -25.06
CA VAL A 568 14.29 1.12 -24.58
C VAL A 568 14.62 1.16 -23.09
N ASP A 569 15.58 2.00 -22.71
CA ASP A 569 16.10 2.22 -21.35
C ASP A 569 15.34 3.30 -20.54
N VAL A 570 14.51 4.11 -21.21
CA VAL A 570 13.66 5.14 -20.58
C VAL A 570 12.26 4.58 -20.28
N ILE A 571 12.01 4.31 -19.00
CA ILE A 571 10.77 3.73 -18.48
C ILE A 571 9.76 4.87 -18.26
N LYS A 572 8.70 4.93 -19.08
CA LYS A 572 7.65 5.94 -18.96
C LYS A 572 6.50 5.43 -18.11
N LEU A 573 6.29 6.04 -16.96
CA LEU A 573 5.29 5.61 -15.99
C LEU A 573 3.96 6.29 -16.26
N ARG A 574 2.86 5.54 -16.13
CA ARG A 574 1.51 6.06 -16.42
C ARG A 574 0.50 5.66 -15.34
N LEU A 575 -0.32 6.62 -14.95
CA LEU A 575 -1.59 6.32 -14.29
C LEU A 575 -2.58 5.97 -15.40
N ASP A 576 -2.98 4.71 -15.54
CA ASP A 576 -3.88 4.28 -16.61
C ASP A 576 -5.29 4.89 -16.50
N ASN A 577 -6.00 5.06 -17.62
CA ASN A 577 -7.32 5.69 -17.61
C ASN A 577 -8.37 4.87 -16.84
N LYS A 578 -8.29 3.53 -16.88
CA LYS A 578 -9.15 2.63 -16.08
C LYS A 578 -9.11 2.98 -14.58
N TYR A 579 -7.95 3.35 -14.05
CA TYR A 579 -7.81 3.75 -12.65
C TYR A 579 -8.43 5.13 -12.38
N LYS A 580 -8.29 6.09 -13.30
CA LYS A 580 -8.92 7.42 -13.19
C LYS A 580 -10.44 7.36 -13.25
N GLU A 581 -11.00 6.49 -14.07
CA GLU A 581 -12.45 6.24 -14.17
C GLU A 581 -12.99 5.61 -12.87
N LEU A 582 -12.19 4.75 -12.24
CA LEU A 582 -12.42 4.27 -10.87
C LEU A 582 -12.11 5.32 -9.79
N GLY A 583 -11.65 6.51 -10.19
CA GLY A 583 -11.40 7.69 -9.35
C GLY A 583 -9.94 7.93 -8.96
N TYR A 584 -9.08 6.92 -9.03
CA TYR A 584 -7.71 6.97 -8.52
C TYR A 584 -6.89 8.06 -9.24
N ASN A 585 -6.31 8.96 -8.45
CA ASN A 585 -5.31 9.94 -8.88
C ASN A 585 -3.87 9.56 -8.45
N GLU A 586 -3.72 8.55 -7.60
CA GLU A 586 -2.44 7.93 -7.25
C GLU A 586 -2.53 6.40 -7.23
N ILE A 587 -1.42 5.75 -7.58
CA ILE A 587 -1.21 4.30 -7.49
C ILE A 587 0.20 4.01 -6.95
N ILE A 588 0.38 2.84 -6.33
CA ILE A 588 1.70 2.34 -5.90
C ILE A 588 1.99 1.05 -6.67
N GLU A 589 3.19 0.94 -7.22
CA GLU A 589 3.69 -0.19 -8.00
C GLU A 589 5.12 -0.53 -7.57
N TYR A 590 5.57 -1.76 -7.82
CA TYR A 590 6.87 -2.24 -7.36
C TYR A 590 7.65 -2.94 -8.48
N ILE A 591 8.97 -2.81 -8.46
CA ILE A 591 9.89 -3.65 -9.24
C ILE A 591 10.72 -4.46 -8.24
N LYS A 592 10.59 -5.79 -8.31
CA LYS A 592 11.48 -6.74 -7.64
C LYS A 592 12.62 -7.09 -8.59
N LEU A 593 13.85 -6.92 -8.14
CA LEU A 593 15.06 -7.31 -8.86
C LEU A 593 15.69 -8.50 -8.16
N PHE A 594 15.80 -9.62 -8.86
CA PHE A 594 16.43 -10.85 -8.41
C PHE A 594 17.86 -10.86 -8.96
N ILE A 595 18.83 -10.83 -8.05
CA ILE A 595 20.24 -10.66 -8.38
C ILE A 595 20.97 -11.94 -7.97
N SER A 596 21.70 -12.59 -8.88
CA SER A 596 22.29 -13.92 -8.62
C SER A 596 23.64 -14.17 -9.29
N THR A 597 24.41 -15.09 -8.71
CA THR A 597 25.60 -15.71 -9.31
C THR A 597 25.61 -17.23 -9.07
N PRO A 598 26.24 -18.04 -9.94
CA PRO A 598 26.59 -17.74 -11.33
C PRO A 598 25.39 -17.88 -12.29
N ASP A 599 24.33 -18.57 -11.87
CA ASP A 599 23.14 -18.85 -12.68
C ASP A 599 22.09 -17.73 -12.60
N GLN A 600 21.21 -17.71 -13.62
CA GLN A 600 20.06 -16.83 -13.72
C GLN A 600 18.86 -17.41 -12.94
N ILE A 601 18.24 -16.61 -12.07
CA ILE A 601 16.95 -16.97 -11.44
C ILE A 601 15.82 -16.86 -12.47
N LEU A 602 15.13 -17.95 -12.74
CA LEU A 602 13.96 -17.95 -13.63
C LEU A 602 12.72 -17.42 -12.92
N THR A 603 12.30 -16.19 -13.23
CA THR A 603 11.10 -15.56 -12.64
C THR A 603 9.82 -15.85 -13.42
N ALA A 604 9.88 -16.44 -14.62
CA ALA A 604 8.73 -16.68 -15.50
C ALA A 604 7.61 -17.59 -14.91
N GLY A 605 7.86 -18.27 -13.79
CA GLY A 605 6.83 -18.99 -13.01
C GLY A 605 5.96 -18.08 -12.12
N LEU A 606 6.32 -16.81 -11.95
CA LEU A 606 5.62 -15.83 -11.10
C LEU A 606 4.57 -15.01 -11.86
N ASN A 607 4.49 -15.12 -13.19
CA ASN A 607 3.54 -14.35 -14.01
C ASN A 607 2.09 -14.56 -13.54
N GLN A 608 1.36 -13.46 -13.32
CA GLN A 608 0.02 -13.47 -12.75
C GLN A 608 -0.82 -12.34 -13.37
N GLU A 609 -2.00 -12.68 -13.89
CA GLU A 609 -2.99 -11.69 -14.33
C GLU A 609 -3.57 -10.90 -13.14
N GLY A 610 -3.84 -9.62 -13.35
CA GLY A 610 -4.41 -8.74 -12.34
C GLY A 610 -5.91 -8.94 -12.09
N ILE A 611 -6.42 -8.34 -11.03
CA ILE A 611 -7.82 -8.39 -10.60
C ILE A 611 -8.51 -7.03 -10.82
N ASP A 612 -9.79 -7.06 -11.22
CA ASP A 612 -10.68 -5.89 -11.12
C ASP A 612 -10.68 -5.28 -9.70
N MET A 613 -10.25 -4.02 -9.58
CA MET A 613 -10.13 -3.30 -8.31
C MET A 613 -11.48 -2.81 -7.76
N ALA A 614 -11.61 -2.77 -6.43
CA ALA A 614 -12.71 -2.12 -5.72
C ALA A 614 -12.28 -0.84 -5.02
N GLY A 615 -13.18 -0.27 -4.24
CA GLY A 615 -12.86 0.72 -3.22
C GLY A 615 -14.13 1.13 -2.47
N ASN A 616 -14.04 1.86 -1.36
CA ASN A 616 -12.88 2.01 -0.47
C ASN A 616 -13.40 2.50 0.90
N ARG A 617 -12.85 2.02 2.03
CA ARG A 617 -12.71 2.81 3.26
C ARG A 617 -11.64 2.30 4.24
N ASP A 618 -10.48 2.97 4.27
CA ASP A 618 -9.26 2.79 5.10
C ASP A 618 -9.52 2.60 6.63
N ILE A 619 -8.65 2.07 7.51
CA ILE A 619 -7.20 2.32 7.79
C ILE A 619 -6.30 1.04 7.75
N SER A 620 -5.61 0.52 8.79
CA SER A 620 -4.26 0.93 9.29
C SER A 620 -3.24 -0.25 9.47
N THR A 621 -1.94 0.03 9.63
CA THR A 621 -0.91 -0.86 10.22
C THR A 621 0.01 -0.11 11.20
N LYS A 622 0.51 -0.82 12.23
CA LYS A 622 1.31 -0.30 13.36
C LYS A 622 2.81 -0.28 13.05
N GLU A 623 3.53 0.59 13.75
CA GLU A 623 4.99 0.53 13.89
C GLU A 623 5.42 -0.80 14.54
N PHE A 624 6.51 -1.39 14.06
CA PHE A 624 7.24 -2.44 14.77
C PHE A 624 8.62 -1.93 15.21
N SER A 625 8.93 -2.18 16.48
CA SER A 625 10.12 -1.69 17.18
C SER A 625 11.37 -2.52 16.85
N LEU A 626 12.49 -1.84 16.61
CA LEU A 626 13.83 -2.43 16.62
C LEU A 626 14.21 -2.99 18.01
N ARG A 627 14.30 -4.32 18.15
CA ARG A 627 15.07 -5.09 19.16
C ARG A 627 15.28 -6.52 18.59
N GLY A 628 16.46 -7.16 18.64
CA GLY A 628 17.80 -6.69 18.97
C GLY A 628 18.81 -7.85 19.06
N ALA A 629 20.04 -7.61 18.58
CA ALA A 629 21.33 -8.27 18.89
C ALA A 629 21.55 -9.80 18.70
N GLY A 630 22.70 -10.10 18.08
CA GLY A 630 23.41 -11.39 18.10
C GLY A 630 24.62 -11.32 17.15
N GLU A 631 25.83 -11.22 17.68
CA GLU A 631 27.10 -11.22 16.92
C GLU A 631 27.71 -12.63 16.86
N ASP A 632 28.32 -12.92 15.70
CA ASP A 632 29.45 -13.82 15.36
C ASP A 632 29.71 -15.14 16.11
N GLU A 633 29.95 -16.20 15.32
CA GLU A 633 31.24 -16.92 15.40
C GLU A 633 31.60 -17.62 14.08
N ASP A 634 32.90 -17.82 13.88
CA ASP A 634 33.58 -18.12 12.60
C ASP A 634 33.51 -19.61 12.18
N SER A 635 33.33 -19.87 10.88
CA SER A 635 33.85 -21.02 10.11
C SER A 635 33.17 -21.07 8.73
N GLY A 636 33.83 -21.28 7.60
CA GLY A 636 35.21 -21.73 7.41
C GLY A 636 35.27 -22.82 6.33
N GLU A 637 34.84 -22.52 5.10
CA GLU A 637 35.30 -23.12 3.82
C GLU A 637 34.47 -22.58 2.64
N MET A 638 35.13 -21.96 1.65
CA MET A 638 34.48 -21.54 0.39
C MET A 638 34.13 -22.77 -0.46
N ASN A 639 32.86 -23.16 -0.47
CA ASN A 639 32.29 -24.00 -1.51
C ASN A 639 31.35 -23.16 -2.38
N ASN A 640 31.43 -23.32 -3.71
CA ASN A 640 30.67 -22.54 -4.70
C ASN A 640 29.15 -22.76 -4.57
N LEU A 641 28.51 -22.01 -3.69
CA LEU A 641 27.06 -21.91 -3.58
C LEU A 641 26.54 -20.71 -4.37
N SER A 642 25.32 -20.84 -4.91
CA SER A 642 24.70 -19.81 -5.74
C SER A 642 24.26 -18.62 -4.89
N ALA A 643 25.08 -17.57 -4.79
CA ALA A 643 24.75 -16.39 -3.99
C ALA A 643 23.67 -15.55 -4.68
N TRP A 644 22.60 -15.17 -3.96
CA TRP A 644 21.48 -14.41 -4.53
C TRP A 644 20.82 -13.44 -3.54
N LYS A 645 20.28 -12.33 -4.04
CA LYS A 645 19.57 -11.31 -3.25
C LYS A 645 18.36 -10.77 -4.02
N VAL A 646 17.41 -10.17 -3.28
CA VAL A 646 16.25 -9.46 -3.84
C VAL A 646 16.29 -8.01 -3.39
N GLU A 647 16.20 -7.10 -4.37
CA GLU A 647 16.03 -5.67 -4.14
C GLU A 647 14.60 -5.26 -4.53
N THR A 648 14.02 -4.30 -3.79
CA THR A 648 12.63 -3.85 -3.99
C THR A 648 12.60 -2.36 -4.23
N LEU A 649 12.19 -1.96 -5.43
CA LEU A 649 11.98 -0.55 -5.79
C LEU A 649 10.49 -0.26 -5.78
N ALA A 650 10.03 0.62 -4.90
CA ALA A 650 8.63 1.03 -4.78
C ALA A 650 8.43 2.43 -5.36
N PHE A 651 7.36 2.62 -6.14
CA PHE A 651 7.05 3.87 -6.83
C PHE A 651 5.59 4.28 -6.59
N ARG A 652 5.34 5.55 -6.27
CA ARG A 652 4.00 6.12 -6.21
C ARG A 652 3.82 7.09 -7.37
N ILE A 653 2.93 6.77 -8.30
CA ILE A 653 2.64 7.62 -9.47
C ILE A 653 1.46 8.51 -9.12
N ILE A 654 1.66 9.83 -9.09
CA ILE A 654 0.65 10.80 -8.62
C ILE A 654 0.30 11.78 -9.74
N LYS A 655 -1.00 12.03 -9.94
CA LYS A 655 -1.54 13.05 -10.83
C LYS A 655 -2.37 14.09 -10.07
N PRO A 656 -1.88 15.33 -9.86
CA PRO A 656 -2.64 16.38 -9.18
C PRO A 656 -3.95 16.75 -9.88
N GLN A 657 -4.87 17.39 -9.14
CA GLN A 657 -6.10 17.96 -9.68
C GLN A 657 -5.83 19.32 -10.36
N PRO A 658 -6.64 19.76 -11.34
CA PRO A 658 -6.48 21.07 -11.97
C PRO A 658 -6.86 22.21 -11.01
N GLU A 659 -6.13 23.32 -11.11
CA GLU A 659 -6.48 24.59 -10.46
C GLU A 659 -7.73 25.22 -11.09
N ILE A 660 -8.52 25.95 -10.29
CA ILE A 660 -9.73 26.64 -10.78
C ILE A 660 -9.78 28.07 -10.20
N ASN A 661 -10.12 29.07 -11.03
CA ASN A 661 -10.23 30.47 -10.61
C ASN A 661 -11.47 30.70 -9.73
N ILE A 662 -11.35 31.54 -8.69
CA ILE A 662 -12.46 32.00 -7.85
C ILE A 662 -12.58 33.53 -7.92
N ALA A 663 -13.76 34.05 -8.28
CA ALA A 663 -14.02 35.49 -8.39
C ALA A 663 -15.52 35.85 -8.37
N ASN A 664 -15.81 37.10 -7.97
CA ASN A 664 -17.11 37.78 -8.12
C ASN A 664 -18.33 37.05 -7.51
N GLY A 665 -18.16 36.43 -6.34
CA GLY A 665 -19.28 35.78 -5.61
C GLY A 665 -19.86 34.52 -6.26
N ASN A 666 -19.31 34.08 -7.40
CA ASN A 666 -19.88 32.99 -8.18
C ASN A 666 -19.54 31.63 -7.57
N ALA A 667 -20.53 30.73 -7.57
CA ALA A 667 -20.36 29.35 -7.12
C ALA A 667 -19.47 28.56 -8.09
N VAL A 668 -18.34 28.06 -7.60
CA VAL A 668 -17.34 27.30 -8.37
C VAL A 668 -17.37 25.83 -7.93
N LYS A 669 -17.60 24.91 -8.88
CA LYS A 669 -17.64 23.47 -8.60
C LYS A 669 -16.25 22.84 -8.72
N MET A 670 -15.82 22.15 -7.67
CA MET A 670 -14.57 21.39 -7.62
C MET A 670 -14.88 19.96 -7.18
N GLY A 671 -14.81 18.99 -8.10
CA GLY A 671 -15.21 17.60 -7.81
C GLY A 671 -16.68 17.51 -7.36
N SER A 672 -16.90 17.04 -6.12
CA SER A 672 -18.21 16.92 -5.49
C SER A 672 -18.59 18.09 -4.57
N VAL A 673 -17.77 19.13 -4.46
CA VAL A 673 -18.06 20.33 -3.65
C VAL A 673 -18.23 21.57 -4.51
N THR A 674 -18.95 22.54 -3.96
CA THR A 674 -19.14 23.86 -4.59
C THR A 674 -18.70 24.95 -3.62
N ILE A 675 -17.61 25.63 -3.97
CA ILE A 675 -17.09 26.77 -3.22
C ILE A 675 -17.88 28.01 -3.63
N VAL A 676 -18.40 28.76 -2.66
CA VAL A 676 -19.08 30.04 -2.89
C VAL A 676 -18.27 31.12 -2.14
N PRO A 677 -17.35 31.81 -2.83
CA PRO A 677 -16.61 32.92 -2.26
C PRO A 677 -17.53 34.14 -2.05
N PRO A 678 -17.19 35.06 -1.14
CA PRO A 678 -17.84 36.37 -1.09
C PRO A 678 -17.45 37.25 -2.30
N GLU A 679 -18.25 38.28 -2.60
CA GLU A 679 -18.13 39.07 -3.85
C GLU A 679 -16.74 39.62 -4.16
N LYS A 680 -15.99 40.05 -3.14
CA LYS A 680 -14.68 40.70 -3.27
C LYS A 680 -13.48 39.74 -3.17
N LEU A 681 -13.70 38.44 -2.93
CA LEU A 681 -12.59 37.48 -2.84
C LEU A 681 -12.18 37.03 -4.25
N GLN A 682 -10.90 37.28 -4.58
CA GLN A 682 -10.28 36.91 -5.84
C GLN A 682 -9.06 36.02 -5.58
N GLY A 683 -8.82 35.04 -6.45
CA GLY A 683 -7.67 34.14 -6.39
C GLY A 683 -7.87 32.86 -7.20
N ARG A 684 -7.05 31.84 -6.93
CA ARG A 684 -7.17 30.49 -7.50
C ARG A 684 -7.36 29.48 -6.36
N ALA A 685 -8.14 28.43 -6.61
CA ALA A 685 -8.39 27.36 -5.65
C ALA A 685 -7.89 26.02 -6.21
N VAL A 686 -7.29 25.21 -5.34
CA VAL A 686 -6.86 23.84 -5.65
C VAL A 686 -7.14 22.94 -4.45
N LEU A 687 -7.49 21.69 -4.72
CA LEU A 687 -7.62 20.65 -3.70
C LEU A 687 -6.29 19.90 -3.60
N SER A 688 -5.79 19.72 -2.37
CA SER A 688 -4.60 18.95 -2.06
C SER A 688 -4.87 17.99 -0.89
N SER A 689 -3.88 17.15 -0.55
CA SER A 689 -4.02 16.14 0.48
C SER A 689 -2.99 16.29 1.59
N SER A 690 -3.46 16.29 2.84
CA SER A 690 -2.60 16.25 4.02
C SER A 690 -1.84 14.91 4.14
N SER A 691 -2.23 13.85 3.42
CA SER A 691 -1.55 12.54 3.44
C SER A 691 -0.26 12.51 2.64
N GLN A 692 -0.02 13.48 1.75
CA GLN A 692 1.22 13.60 1.00
C GLN A 692 2.36 13.97 1.97
N LYS A 693 3.26 13.01 2.20
CA LYS A 693 4.12 12.95 3.40
C LYS A 693 5.36 13.87 3.35
N ALA A 694 5.45 14.73 2.34
CA ALA A 694 6.51 15.71 2.15
C ALA A 694 5.96 16.93 1.38
N ARG A 695 6.56 18.12 1.60
CA ARG A 695 6.36 19.39 0.85
C ARG A 695 5.26 20.36 1.29
N SER A 696 5.24 20.72 2.58
CA SER A 696 5.38 22.17 2.85
C SER A 696 6.87 22.45 3.04
N ALA A 697 7.38 23.56 2.51
CA ALA A 697 8.75 23.99 2.85
C ALA A 697 8.85 24.37 4.34
N ASP A 698 7.70 24.65 4.96
CA ASP A 698 7.53 25.07 6.36
C ASP A 698 7.48 23.90 7.37
N GLY A 699 7.34 22.64 6.92
CA GLY A 699 7.29 21.46 7.79
C GLY A 699 6.04 21.32 8.67
N ILE A 700 4.91 21.93 8.27
CA ILE A 700 3.65 21.93 9.04
C ILE A 700 3.04 20.51 9.05
N VAL A 701 2.71 20.01 10.25
CA VAL A 701 2.15 18.66 10.48
C VAL A 701 0.62 18.71 10.49
N PRO A 702 -0.10 17.92 9.67
CA PRO A 702 -1.57 17.96 9.61
C PRO A 702 -2.27 17.85 10.99
N PRO A 703 -3.40 18.56 11.23
CA PRO A 703 -4.02 18.67 12.56
C PRO A 703 -4.36 17.34 13.24
N ASN A 704 -4.70 16.29 12.48
CA ASN A 704 -4.97 14.95 13.01
C ASN A 704 -3.71 14.18 13.47
N ARG A 705 -2.53 14.55 12.97
CA ARG A 705 -1.24 13.97 13.36
C ARG A 705 -0.51 14.82 14.40
N ALA A 706 -0.70 16.13 14.36
CA ALA A 706 -0.28 17.04 15.42
C ALA A 706 -0.79 16.50 16.78
N TYR A 707 0.12 16.43 17.75
CA TYR A 707 -0.14 15.97 19.12
C TYR A 707 -0.89 14.62 19.29
N HIS A 708 -0.93 13.78 18.25
CA HIS A 708 -1.70 12.52 18.17
C HIS A 708 -3.22 12.68 18.37
N ASN A 709 -3.83 13.69 17.72
CA ASN A 709 -5.27 13.97 17.77
C ASN A 709 -6.15 12.89 17.12
N SER A 710 -6.32 11.76 17.81
CA SER A 710 -7.13 10.61 17.37
C SER A 710 -8.64 10.87 17.21
N PHE A 711 -9.10 12.10 17.49
CA PHE A 711 -10.48 12.55 17.35
C PHE A 711 -10.74 13.32 16.05
N LEU A 712 -9.70 13.57 15.25
CA LEU A 712 -9.78 14.24 13.95
C LEU A 712 -9.49 13.25 12.82
N GLU A 713 -10.32 13.30 11.78
CA GLU A 713 -10.20 12.50 10.58
C GLU A 713 -10.21 13.41 9.33
N PRO A 714 -9.21 13.33 8.43
CA PRO A 714 -9.20 14.02 7.14
C PRO A 714 -10.52 13.88 6.36
N PHE A 715 -11.21 14.99 6.12
CA PHE A 715 -12.47 15.01 5.39
C PHE A 715 -12.26 15.25 3.90
N ASP A 716 -12.43 14.20 3.09
CA ASP A 716 -12.25 14.26 1.64
C ASP A 716 -13.32 15.11 0.91
N LEU A 717 -12.87 16.23 0.34
CA LEU A 717 -13.65 17.14 -0.49
C LEU A 717 -14.05 16.58 -1.86
N THR A 718 -13.48 15.45 -2.29
CA THR A 718 -13.77 14.86 -3.61
C THR A 718 -14.84 13.77 -3.61
N SER A 719 -15.46 13.50 -2.45
CA SER A 719 -16.60 12.57 -2.20
C SER A 719 -17.59 12.35 -3.36
N GLY A 720 -17.21 11.47 -4.30
CA GLY A 720 -17.89 11.26 -5.57
C GLY A 720 -16.93 10.82 -6.71
N LEU A 721 -15.65 11.19 -6.63
CA LEU A 721 -14.56 10.75 -7.51
C LEU A 721 -13.38 10.31 -6.63
N ARG A 722 -13.04 9.01 -6.65
CA ARG A 722 -12.22 8.33 -5.62
C ARG A 722 -10.70 8.60 -5.71
N SER A 723 -10.26 9.80 -5.36
CA SER A 723 -8.85 10.10 -5.10
C SER A 723 -8.20 9.02 -4.21
N GLY A 724 -6.96 8.63 -4.52
CA GLY A 724 -6.19 7.67 -3.71
C GLY A 724 -5.63 8.27 -2.42
N SER A 725 -5.47 9.59 -2.40
CA SER A 725 -5.20 10.41 -1.21
C SER A 725 -6.43 11.25 -0.84
N ASN A 726 -6.76 11.35 0.45
CA ASN A 726 -7.92 12.15 0.90
C ASN A 726 -7.69 13.62 0.53
N MET A 727 -8.57 14.24 -0.25
CA MET A 727 -8.41 15.65 -0.63
C MET A 727 -9.00 16.53 0.48
N ASP A 728 -8.33 16.54 1.63
CA ASP A 728 -8.78 17.17 2.87
C ASP A 728 -8.23 18.59 3.09
N VAL A 729 -7.49 19.13 2.12
CA VAL A 729 -6.96 20.49 2.16
C VAL A 729 -7.49 21.28 0.97
N LEU A 730 -8.10 22.43 1.27
CA LEU A 730 -8.37 23.47 0.29
C LEU A 730 -7.24 24.51 0.37
N GLU A 731 -6.51 24.69 -0.73
CA GLU A 731 -5.49 25.74 -0.85
C GLU A 731 -6.01 26.87 -1.74
N LEU A 732 -5.88 28.10 -1.24
CA LEU A 732 -6.14 29.31 -2.00
C LEU A 732 -4.80 29.98 -2.36
N LEU A 733 -4.59 30.20 -3.65
CA LEU A 733 -3.38 30.76 -4.25
C LEU A 733 -3.66 32.17 -4.76
N ASP A 734 -2.66 33.06 -4.67
CA ASP A 734 -2.69 34.45 -5.14
C ASP A 734 -3.93 35.24 -4.66
N VAL A 735 -4.28 35.10 -3.38
CA VAL A 735 -5.41 35.82 -2.77
C VAL A 735 -5.04 37.29 -2.55
N GLU A 736 -5.78 38.22 -3.15
CA GLU A 736 -5.48 39.66 -3.09
C GLU A 736 -5.69 40.28 -1.69
N ASP A 737 -6.81 39.99 -1.03
CA ASP A 737 -7.11 40.41 0.34
C ASP A 737 -7.87 39.32 1.08
N LYS A 738 -7.22 38.75 2.11
CA LYS A 738 -7.81 37.70 2.96
C LYS A 738 -8.88 38.23 3.91
N ASN A 739 -8.84 39.52 4.27
CA ASN A 739 -9.72 40.13 5.28
C ASN A 739 -11.16 40.34 4.77
N VAL A 740 -11.38 40.12 3.46
CA VAL A 740 -12.70 40.07 2.85
C VAL A 740 -13.58 38.98 3.48
N VAL A 741 -13.00 37.87 3.92
CA VAL A 741 -13.73 36.78 4.59
C VAL A 741 -13.88 37.10 6.08
N SER A 742 -15.12 37.28 6.54
CA SER A 742 -15.43 37.68 7.92
C SER A 742 -16.66 36.94 8.49
N LYS A 743 -16.99 37.21 9.77
CA LYS A 743 -18.23 36.69 10.40
C LYS A 743 -19.50 37.13 9.66
N ASP A 744 -19.50 38.30 9.03
CA ASP A 744 -20.62 38.88 8.30
C ASP A 744 -20.57 38.58 6.79
N ASN A 745 -19.40 38.17 6.28
CA ASN A 745 -19.14 37.91 4.87
C ASN A 745 -18.32 36.61 4.69
N PRO A 746 -18.90 35.43 5.01
CA PRO A 746 -18.16 34.17 5.05
C PRO A 746 -17.95 33.51 3.67
N LEU A 747 -16.96 32.64 3.59
CA LEU A 747 -16.72 31.70 2.49
C LEU A 747 -17.52 30.41 2.76
N PHE A 748 -18.30 29.93 1.79
CA PHE A 748 -19.06 28.68 1.94
C PHE A 748 -18.46 27.55 1.10
N ILE A 749 -18.50 26.32 1.61
CA ILE A 749 -18.26 25.09 0.85
C ILE A 749 -19.51 24.23 0.98
N LYS A 750 -20.25 24.08 -0.12
CA LYS A 750 -21.45 23.26 -0.20
C LYS A 750 -21.10 21.83 -0.61
N LEU A 751 -21.64 20.86 0.11
CA LEU A 751 -21.38 19.43 -0.12
C LEU A 751 -22.50 18.82 -0.98
N SER A 752 -22.16 18.01 -2.00
CA SER A 752 -23.18 17.36 -2.84
C SER A 752 -23.88 16.15 -2.17
N ALA A 753 -23.44 15.73 -0.99
CA ALA A 753 -23.97 14.59 -0.27
C ALA A 753 -24.15 14.90 1.23
N SER A 754 -25.18 14.32 1.84
CA SER A 754 -25.46 14.51 3.27
C SER A 754 -24.40 13.82 4.14
N LEU A 755 -23.96 14.50 5.19
CA LEU A 755 -23.00 13.97 6.16
C LEU A 755 -23.67 12.90 7.03
N ASN A 756 -23.27 11.64 6.84
CA ASN A 756 -23.72 10.50 7.64
C ASN A 756 -23.20 10.56 9.10
N GLY A 757 -23.78 11.45 9.91
CA GLY A 757 -23.64 11.45 11.36
C GLY A 757 -22.30 11.95 11.92
N GLY A 758 -21.76 13.07 11.41
CA GLY A 758 -20.59 13.75 11.98
C GLY A 758 -20.50 15.21 11.53
N SER A 759 -19.67 16.01 12.20
CA SER A 759 -19.43 17.42 11.84
C SER A 759 -18.04 17.58 11.23
N VAL A 760 -17.92 18.38 10.16
CA VAL A 760 -16.64 18.79 9.56
C VAL A 760 -16.26 20.17 10.08
N ILE A 761 -14.98 20.37 10.38
CA ILE A 761 -14.46 21.64 10.88
C ILE A 761 -13.27 22.08 10.01
N PRO A 762 -13.33 23.30 9.44
CA PRO A 762 -12.17 23.91 8.80
C PRO A 762 -11.20 24.41 9.87
N ILE A 763 -9.94 24.00 9.77
CA ILE A 763 -8.86 24.30 10.70
C ILE A 763 -7.76 25.05 9.95
N GLY A 764 -7.30 26.14 10.55
CA GLY A 764 -6.15 26.92 10.11
C GLY A 764 -4.93 26.65 10.99
N TYR A 765 -3.79 27.15 10.56
CA TYR A 765 -2.54 27.13 11.30
C TYR A 765 -1.94 28.53 11.31
N ASP A 766 -1.50 29.00 12.48
CA ASP A 766 -0.77 30.25 12.64
C ASP A 766 0.74 29.93 12.71
N PRO A 767 1.57 30.43 11.77
CA PRO A 767 3.01 30.18 11.77
C PRO A 767 3.77 30.93 12.87
N GLU A 768 3.23 32.03 13.42
CA GLU A 768 3.87 32.79 14.50
C GLU A 768 3.72 32.06 15.84
N THR A 769 2.48 31.74 16.23
CA THR A 769 2.19 31.03 17.49
C THR A 769 2.40 29.52 17.40
N LYS A 770 2.42 28.96 16.18
CA LYS A 770 2.48 27.52 15.88
C LYS A 770 1.25 26.73 16.36
N LEU A 771 0.12 27.40 16.48
CA LEU A 771 -1.14 26.82 16.95
C LEU A 771 -2.12 26.56 15.81
N TYR A 772 -2.91 25.50 15.95
CA TYR A 772 -4.08 25.22 15.11
C TYR A 772 -5.33 25.82 15.73
N TYR A 773 -6.24 26.35 14.90
CA TYR A 773 -7.48 26.95 15.37
C TYR A 773 -8.64 26.76 14.36
N PRO A 774 -9.89 26.69 14.81
CA PRO A 774 -11.04 26.58 13.92
C PRO A 774 -11.27 27.89 13.15
N LEU A 775 -11.53 27.77 11.85
CA LEU A 775 -11.85 28.87 10.95
C LEU A 775 -13.37 29.06 10.77
N GLY A 776 -14.17 28.15 11.33
CA GLY A 776 -15.60 28.05 11.05
C GLY A 776 -16.21 26.69 11.44
N PHE A 777 -17.38 26.35 10.88
CA PHE A 777 -18.15 25.17 11.28
C PHE A 777 -19.05 24.61 10.16
N THR A 778 -19.52 23.36 10.33
CA THR A 778 -20.60 22.77 9.52
C THR A 778 -21.98 23.23 10.01
N SER A 779 -22.82 23.72 9.09
CA SER A 779 -24.21 24.10 9.33
C SER A 779 -25.16 22.89 9.47
N SER A 780 -26.39 23.13 9.95
CA SER A 780 -27.45 22.10 10.03
C SER A 780 -27.75 21.43 8.69
N ASN A 781 -27.46 22.10 7.57
CA ASN A 781 -27.77 21.65 6.22
C ASN A 781 -26.58 20.88 5.58
N GLY A 782 -25.46 20.75 6.28
CA GLY A 782 -24.24 20.11 5.79
C GLY A 782 -23.23 21.04 5.12
N ASP A 783 -23.60 22.28 4.80
CA ASP A 783 -22.67 23.28 4.24
C ASP A 783 -21.63 23.71 5.28
N ILE A 784 -20.36 23.78 4.88
CA ILE A 784 -19.26 24.28 5.72
C ILE A 784 -19.16 25.81 5.53
N ILE A 785 -19.12 26.54 6.65
CA ILE A 785 -19.05 28.00 6.70
C ILE A 785 -17.70 28.40 7.29
N ILE A 786 -16.88 29.12 6.52
CA ILE A 786 -15.56 29.64 6.90
C ILE A 786 -15.70 31.16 7.15
N LYS A 787 -15.39 31.59 8.37
CA LYS A 787 -15.61 32.96 8.87
C LYS A 787 -14.34 33.83 8.94
N THR A 788 -13.18 33.22 8.71
CA THR A 788 -11.88 33.88 8.66
C THR A 788 -10.93 33.01 7.85
N LEU A 789 -9.87 33.60 7.29
CA LEU A 789 -8.82 32.88 6.58
C LEU A 789 -7.52 32.91 7.41
N PRO A 790 -6.73 31.82 7.42
CA PRO A 790 -5.47 31.78 8.16
C PRO A 790 -4.37 32.62 7.51
N GLU A 791 -3.23 32.70 8.19
CA GLU A 791 -2.02 33.28 7.61
C GLU A 791 -1.52 32.50 6.38
N ILE A 792 -0.77 33.19 5.53
CA ILE A 792 -0.22 32.64 4.29
C ILE A 792 1.02 31.78 4.64
N THR A 793 1.12 30.61 4.01
CA THR A 793 2.20 29.62 4.20
C THR A 793 2.89 29.30 2.86
N SER A 794 4.03 28.58 2.85
CA SER A 794 4.67 28.20 1.59
C SER A 794 3.79 27.28 0.73
N THR A 795 3.77 27.49 -0.58
CA THR A 795 3.09 26.61 -1.54
C THR A 795 3.91 25.35 -1.78
N ASP A 796 3.27 24.20 -1.99
CA ASP A 796 3.98 22.99 -2.43
C ASP A 796 4.50 23.19 -3.87
N PRO A 797 5.79 22.97 -4.17
CA PRO A 797 6.32 22.95 -5.55
C PRO A 797 5.63 21.95 -6.48
N ALA A 798 4.95 20.92 -5.96
CA ALA A 798 4.12 19.99 -6.74
C ALA A 798 2.78 20.60 -7.17
N ILE A 799 2.31 21.64 -6.47
CA ILE A 799 1.07 22.35 -6.75
C ILE A 799 1.34 23.55 -7.66
N ASN A 800 2.31 24.43 -7.31
CA ASN A 800 2.60 25.60 -8.12
C ASN A 800 4.05 26.12 -8.01
N GLU A 801 4.85 25.95 -9.07
CA GLU A 801 6.22 26.51 -9.19
C GLU A 801 6.24 28.05 -9.45
N ARG A 802 5.09 28.72 -9.61
CA ARG A 802 4.98 30.13 -10.06
C ARG A 802 4.44 31.12 -9.03
N SER A 803 3.83 30.69 -7.92
CA SER A 803 3.31 31.63 -6.92
C SER A 803 4.43 32.10 -5.99
N LEU A 804 4.80 33.38 -6.10
CA LEU A 804 5.82 34.03 -5.26
C LEU A 804 5.29 34.46 -3.89
N LEU A 805 3.96 34.39 -3.67
CA LEU A 805 3.29 34.96 -2.49
C LEU A 805 2.91 33.91 -1.44
N GLY A 806 2.94 32.62 -1.77
CA GLY A 806 2.51 31.53 -0.89
C GLY A 806 1.06 31.11 -1.10
N SER A 807 0.51 30.39 -0.12
CA SER A 807 -0.81 29.76 -0.16
C SER A 807 -1.51 29.80 1.20
N ILE A 808 -2.83 30.02 1.19
CA ILE A 808 -3.69 29.91 2.37
C ILE A 808 -4.21 28.47 2.43
N LYS A 809 -3.87 27.73 3.49
CA LYS A 809 -4.22 26.31 3.65
C LYS A 809 -5.34 26.11 4.66
N ILE A 810 -6.39 25.43 4.24
CA ILE A 810 -7.58 25.16 5.05
C ILE A 810 -7.73 23.64 5.17
N TYR A 811 -7.39 23.09 6.34
CA TYR A 811 -7.52 21.66 6.64
C TYR A 811 -8.96 21.36 7.04
N LEU A 812 -9.65 20.48 6.31
CA LEU A 812 -10.98 20.02 6.68
C LEU A 812 -10.89 18.71 7.43
N GLN A 813 -11.28 18.73 8.70
CA GLN A 813 -11.25 17.56 9.56
C GLN A 813 -12.65 17.24 10.07
N LYS A 814 -13.07 16.00 9.92
CA LYS A 814 -14.27 15.44 10.55
C LYS A 814 -13.94 15.11 12.00
N VAL A 815 -14.79 15.55 12.92
CA VAL A 815 -14.68 15.20 14.34
C VAL A 815 -15.30 13.83 14.58
N ILE A 816 -14.49 12.88 15.06
CA ILE A 816 -14.94 11.56 15.51
C ILE A 816 -15.22 11.62 17.00
N GLY A 817 -16.50 11.49 17.38
CA GLY A 817 -16.90 11.09 18.72
C GLY A 817 -17.18 9.59 18.77
N GLN A 818 -16.87 8.93 19.90
CA GLN A 818 -17.58 7.70 20.24
C GLN A 818 -19.07 8.01 20.33
N LYS A 819 -19.94 7.06 19.97
CA LYS A 819 -21.39 7.16 20.25
C LYS A 819 -21.62 7.02 21.75
N ILE A 820 -21.38 8.09 22.50
CA ILE A 820 -21.99 8.29 23.81
C ILE A 820 -23.49 8.38 23.56
N GLY A 821 -24.25 7.51 24.20
CA GLY A 821 -25.65 7.24 23.85
C GLY A 821 -26.57 8.41 24.15
N LEU A 822 -26.78 9.30 23.17
CA LEU A 822 -27.72 10.42 23.24
C LEU A 822 -29.19 9.98 23.16
N SER A 823 -29.56 9.03 24.00
CA SER A 823 -30.93 8.54 24.19
C SER A 823 -31.09 8.11 25.65
N TYR A 824 -31.12 9.09 26.55
CA TYR A 824 -31.41 8.89 27.96
C TYR A 824 -32.73 9.56 28.34
N ASP A 825 -33.63 8.81 28.98
CA ASP A 825 -34.78 9.36 29.68
C ASP A 825 -34.31 10.17 30.90
N TYR A 826 -34.15 11.47 30.72
CA TYR A 826 -33.91 12.45 31.78
C TYR A 826 -35.23 12.94 32.42
N PRO A 827 -35.19 13.49 33.65
CA PRO A 827 -34.08 13.48 34.60
C PRO A 827 -34.02 12.16 35.37
N ARG A 828 -32.81 11.81 35.84
CA ARG A 828 -32.50 10.59 36.58
C ARG A 828 -31.99 10.96 37.96
N LEU A 829 -32.49 10.26 38.97
CA LEU A 829 -31.90 10.26 40.32
C LEU A 829 -31.59 8.79 40.60
N SER A 830 -30.30 8.50 40.73
CA SER A 830 -29.77 7.13 40.71
C SER A 830 -28.94 6.89 41.96
N GLU A 831 -28.93 5.67 42.48
CA GLU A 831 -27.79 5.22 43.30
C GLU A 831 -26.61 4.93 42.38
N ALA A 832 -25.41 5.36 42.76
CA ALA A 832 -24.17 5.03 42.06
C ALA A 832 -23.23 4.20 42.93
N SER A 833 -22.59 3.22 42.30
CA SER A 833 -21.52 2.41 42.90
C SER A 833 -20.37 2.29 41.90
N VAL A 834 -19.14 2.21 42.39
CA VAL A 834 -17.94 2.13 41.56
C VAL A 834 -17.15 0.89 41.97
N ASN A 835 -16.77 0.05 41.00
CA ASN A 835 -15.99 -1.15 41.27
C ASN A 835 -14.47 -0.84 41.26
N ASP A 836 -13.65 -1.83 41.60
CA ASP A 836 -12.19 -1.65 41.72
C ASP A 836 -11.47 -1.42 40.37
N LYS A 837 -12.20 -1.52 39.24
CA LYS A 837 -11.73 -1.14 37.89
C LYS A 837 -12.16 0.27 37.47
N LEU A 838 -12.81 1.03 38.37
CA LEU A 838 -13.42 2.34 38.11
C LEU A 838 -14.58 2.31 37.10
N GLU A 839 -15.25 1.15 36.94
CA GLU A 839 -16.51 1.05 36.20
C GLU A 839 -17.66 1.48 37.12
N VAL A 840 -18.56 2.33 36.62
CA VAL A 840 -19.69 2.90 37.39
C VAL A 840 -20.95 2.10 37.09
N HIS A 841 -21.65 1.68 38.13
CA HIS A 841 -22.95 1.02 38.03
C HIS A 841 -24.04 1.89 38.67
N TYR A 842 -25.03 2.26 37.87
CA TYR A 842 -26.20 3.01 38.29
C TYR A 842 -27.39 2.08 38.57
N SER A 843 -28.09 2.34 39.67
CA SER A 843 -29.41 1.77 39.97
C SER A 843 -30.45 2.89 39.93
N HIS A 844 -31.43 2.78 39.02
CA HIS A 844 -32.52 3.76 38.84
C HIS A 844 -33.83 3.34 39.52
N ASP A 845 -33.81 2.24 40.27
CA ASP A 845 -34.98 1.64 40.92
C ASP A 845 -35.38 2.47 42.15
N LYS A 846 -36.47 3.25 42.00
CA LYS A 846 -36.92 4.23 43.00
C LYS A 846 -37.25 3.58 44.35
N ASP A 847 -37.82 2.39 44.35
CA ASP A 847 -38.23 1.72 45.59
C ASP A 847 -37.01 1.16 46.33
N LYS A 848 -36.00 0.66 45.60
CA LYS A 848 -34.69 0.30 46.18
C LYS A 848 -33.93 1.53 46.71
N ILE A 849 -33.90 2.63 45.96
CA ILE A 849 -33.27 3.88 46.42
C ILE A 849 -33.96 4.38 47.68
N LYS A 850 -35.30 4.42 47.70
CA LYS A 850 -36.09 4.82 48.88
C LYS A 850 -35.83 3.93 50.10
N ALA A 851 -35.73 2.62 49.90
CA ALA A 851 -35.38 1.67 50.97
C ALA A 851 -33.98 1.95 51.55
N LYS A 852 -33.00 2.31 50.71
CA LYS A 852 -31.65 2.71 51.16
C LYS A 852 -31.66 4.07 51.87
N VAL A 853 -32.34 5.08 51.33
CA VAL A 853 -32.50 6.40 51.98
C VAL A 853 -33.05 6.27 53.40
N LEU A 854 -34.01 5.37 53.64
CA LEU A 854 -34.58 5.17 54.98
C LEU A 854 -33.50 4.78 56.01
N ILE A 855 -32.58 3.87 55.66
CA ILE A 855 -31.53 3.36 56.56
C ILE A 855 -30.24 4.20 56.57
N SER A 856 -30.04 5.08 55.59
CA SER A 856 -28.88 5.98 55.51
C SER A 856 -29.04 7.22 56.39
N ASN A 857 -27.98 7.63 57.09
CA ASN A 857 -27.91 8.88 57.85
C ASN A 857 -27.15 9.98 57.10
N LYS A 858 -26.08 9.63 56.37
CA LYS A 858 -25.26 10.55 55.58
C LYS A 858 -25.29 10.20 54.09
N ILE A 859 -25.75 11.13 53.26
CA ILE A 859 -26.02 10.92 51.83
C ILE A 859 -25.27 11.98 51.01
N LEU A 860 -24.52 11.55 50.00
CA LEU A 860 -23.88 12.44 49.01
C LEU A 860 -24.69 12.44 47.72
N ILE A 861 -24.86 13.61 47.10
CA ILE A 861 -25.55 13.76 45.81
C ILE A 861 -24.62 14.48 44.84
N PHE A 862 -24.17 13.80 43.79
CA PHE A 862 -23.40 14.41 42.71
C PHE A 862 -24.34 15.00 41.64
N VAL A 863 -24.06 16.23 41.19
CA VAL A 863 -24.87 16.96 40.20
C VAL A 863 -23.96 17.52 39.10
N HIS A 864 -24.13 17.04 37.87
CA HIS A 864 -23.24 17.39 36.76
C HIS A 864 -23.47 18.80 36.20
N GLY A 865 -22.47 19.32 35.49
CA GLY A 865 -22.53 20.56 34.73
C GLY A 865 -23.09 20.38 33.32
N ILE A 866 -22.50 21.08 32.34
CA ILE A 866 -22.88 21.00 30.92
C ILE A 866 -22.42 19.70 30.20
N ILE A 867 -21.75 18.79 30.92
CA ILE A 867 -21.18 17.54 30.38
C ILE A 867 -22.28 16.56 29.94
N GLY A 868 -23.39 16.49 30.69
CA GLY A 868 -24.56 15.66 30.39
C GLY A 868 -24.72 14.40 31.26
N ASP A 869 -23.70 14.01 32.03
CA ASP A 869 -23.79 12.93 33.03
C ASP A 869 -22.76 13.11 34.17
N THR A 870 -22.94 12.32 35.23
CA THR A 870 -22.08 12.27 36.42
C THR A 870 -21.01 11.17 36.41
N GLU A 871 -20.86 10.36 35.35
CA GLU A 871 -20.04 9.12 35.36
C GLU A 871 -18.55 9.41 35.62
N GLY A 872 -18.02 10.50 35.05
CA GLY A 872 -16.67 10.97 35.34
C GLY A 872 -16.48 11.45 36.78
N MET A 873 -17.53 12.00 37.39
CA MET A 873 -17.49 12.63 38.72
C MET A 873 -17.48 11.58 39.83
N VAL A 874 -18.39 10.60 39.81
CA VAL A 874 -18.50 9.60 40.90
C VAL A 874 -17.30 8.65 40.98
N LYS A 875 -16.44 8.57 39.96
CA LYS A 875 -15.20 7.76 40.03
C LYS A 875 -14.25 8.22 41.14
N CYS A 876 -14.33 9.49 41.57
CA CYS A 876 -13.53 9.98 42.69
C CYS A 876 -13.83 9.28 44.02
N ILE A 877 -14.96 8.57 44.16
CA ILE A 877 -15.36 7.98 45.45
C ILE A 877 -14.40 6.89 45.94
N LYS A 878 -13.61 6.34 45.01
CA LYS A 878 -12.56 5.33 45.22
C LYS A 878 -11.16 5.93 45.47
N SER A 879 -11.00 7.25 45.39
CA SER A 879 -9.70 7.91 45.64
C SER A 879 -9.32 7.81 47.12
N ASP A 880 -8.20 7.15 47.40
CA ASP A 880 -7.56 7.14 48.73
C ASP A 880 -6.65 8.36 48.85
N LEU A 881 -7.17 9.40 49.51
CA LEU A 881 -6.60 10.74 49.53
C LEU A 881 -5.65 10.98 50.70
N ASP A 882 -5.98 10.42 51.89
CA ASP A 882 -5.16 10.56 53.09
C ASP A 882 -4.03 9.53 53.19
N GLY A 883 -3.98 8.58 52.24
CA GLY A 883 -3.05 7.45 52.23
C GLY A 883 -3.27 6.46 53.38
N LYS A 884 -4.42 6.52 54.05
CA LYS A 884 -4.80 5.65 55.18
C LYS A 884 -5.91 4.67 54.79
N GLY A 885 -6.33 4.66 53.53
CA GLY A 885 -7.40 3.82 53.00
C GLY A 885 -8.80 4.41 53.24
N THR A 886 -8.94 5.71 53.50
CA THR A 886 -10.23 6.35 53.85
C THR A 886 -10.90 6.99 52.63
N THR A 887 -11.49 6.16 51.78
CA THR A 887 -12.21 6.56 50.56
C THR A 887 -13.58 7.21 50.86
N PHE A 888 -14.10 8.05 49.95
CA PHE A 888 -15.42 8.72 50.15
C PHE A 888 -16.57 7.72 50.33
N GLU A 889 -16.50 6.56 49.67
CA GLU A 889 -17.46 5.45 49.86
C GLU A 889 -17.52 4.92 51.30
N LYS A 890 -16.52 5.21 52.15
CA LYS A 890 -16.51 4.87 53.59
C LYS A 890 -17.00 6.03 54.48
N ARG A 891 -17.26 7.21 53.91
CA ARG A 891 -17.73 8.42 54.60
C ARG A 891 -19.20 8.74 54.37
N ALA A 892 -19.90 7.95 53.54
CA ALA A 892 -21.32 8.12 53.26
C ALA A 892 -22.03 6.77 53.26
N ASP A 893 -23.26 6.74 53.76
CA ASP A 893 -24.09 5.52 53.77
C ASP A 893 -24.72 5.26 52.38
N LEU A 894 -24.85 6.30 51.56
CA LEU A 894 -25.44 6.25 50.22
C LEU A 894 -24.88 7.36 49.33
N ILE A 895 -24.57 7.01 48.08
CA ILE A 895 -24.13 7.94 47.04
C ILE A 895 -25.19 7.95 45.95
N LEU A 896 -25.72 9.14 45.69
CA LEU A 896 -26.71 9.42 44.66
C LEU A 896 -26.10 10.28 43.54
N THR A 897 -26.63 10.14 42.33
CA THR A 897 -26.37 11.05 41.22
C THR A 897 -27.65 11.63 40.67
N PHE A 898 -27.63 12.91 40.30
CA PHE A 898 -28.71 13.56 39.57
C PHE A 898 -28.25 13.96 38.17
N ASP A 899 -28.74 13.24 37.17
CA ASP A 899 -28.46 13.51 35.76
C ASP A 899 -29.70 14.13 35.08
N TYR A 900 -29.52 15.20 34.29
CA TYR A 900 -30.60 16.03 33.77
C TYR A 900 -30.32 16.64 32.39
N GLU A 901 -31.35 17.08 31.67
CA GLU A 901 -31.17 17.74 30.36
C GLU A 901 -30.61 19.15 30.57
N ASN A 902 -29.42 19.40 30.02
CA ASN A 902 -28.56 20.49 30.44
C ASN A 902 -28.37 21.61 29.39
N LEU A 903 -29.26 21.73 28.41
CA LEU A 903 -29.09 22.62 27.25
C LEU A 903 -30.37 23.37 26.87
N ASN A 904 -31.49 22.64 26.77
CA ASN A 904 -32.78 23.13 26.32
C ASN A 904 -33.76 23.34 27.49
N THR A 905 -33.64 22.55 28.56
CA THR A 905 -34.44 22.70 29.79
C THR A 905 -33.88 23.80 30.70
N LYS A 906 -34.73 24.69 31.20
CA LYS A 906 -34.33 25.81 32.05
C LYS A 906 -33.71 25.37 33.37
N ILE A 907 -32.82 26.19 33.93
CA ILE A 907 -32.17 25.90 35.23
C ILE A 907 -33.21 25.79 36.36
N GLU A 908 -34.21 26.69 36.38
CA GLU A 908 -35.32 26.68 37.34
C GLU A 908 -36.16 25.40 37.25
N GLU A 909 -36.36 24.89 36.03
CA GLU A 909 -37.14 23.68 35.75
C GLU A 909 -36.38 22.42 36.17
N ASN A 910 -35.09 22.33 35.84
CA ASN A 910 -34.20 21.27 36.33
C ASN A 910 -34.11 21.26 37.87
N SER A 911 -34.15 22.43 38.51
CA SER A 911 -34.16 22.56 39.97
C SER A 911 -35.47 22.05 40.60
N LEU A 912 -36.61 22.31 39.94
CA LEU A 912 -37.90 21.75 40.35
C LEU A 912 -37.94 20.23 40.14
N LEU A 913 -37.33 19.73 39.07
CA LEU A 913 -37.20 18.31 38.81
C LEU A 913 -36.31 17.61 39.84
N LEU A 914 -35.20 18.21 40.28
CA LEU A 914 -34.37 17.73 41.39
C LEU A 914 -35.20 17.57 42.66
N LYS A 915 -35.92 18.63 43.06
CA LYS A 915 -36.84 18.61 44.21
C LYS A 915 -37.82 17.44 44.15
N GLN A 916 -38.56 17.32 43.04
CA GLN A 916 -39.56 16.27 42.85
C GLN A 916 -38.97 14.85 42.88
N ARG A 917 -37.69 14.66 42.56
CA ARG A 917 -37.02 13.35 42.61
C ARG A 917 -36.57 13.00 44.03
N LEU A 918 -36.08 13.98 44.79
CA LEU A 918 -35.71 13.83 46.20
C LEU A 918 -36.94 13.52 47.08
N GLU A 919 -38.04 14.27 46.91
CA GLU A 919 -39.30 14.03 47.62
C GLU A 919 -39.83 12.60 47.38
N LYS A 920 -39.75 12.09 46.14
CA LYS A 920 -40.22 10.74 45.79
C LYS A 920 -39.46 9.61 46.49
N ILE A 921 -38.19 9.82 46.85
CA ILE A 921 -37.37 8.84 47.59
C ILE A 921 -37.35 9.10 49.11
N GLY A 922 -38.16 10.03 49.63
CA GLY A 922 -38.28 10.31 51.06
C GLY A 922 -37.31 11.36 51.60
N LEU A 923 -36.63 12.12 50.74
CA LEU A 923 -35.85 13.29 51.12
C LEU A 923 -36.72 14.55 51.05
N GLU A 924 -37.62 14.67 52.02
CA GLU A 924 -38.50 15.82 52.22
C GLU A 924 -38.10 16.64 53.47
N ALA A 925 -38.70 17.82 53.66
CA ALA A 925 -38.34 18.72 54.75
C ALA A 925 -38.45 18.04 56.13
N ASN A 926 -37.40 18.17 56.95
CA ASN A 926 -37.25 17.54 58.27
C ASN A 926 -37.01 16.01 58.26
N HIS A 927 -36.50 15.41 57.17
CA HIS A 927 -36.14 13.98 57.15
C HIS A 927 -35.05 13.55 58.16
N GLY A 928 -34.37 14.49 58.84
CA GLY A 928 -33.44 14.21 59.94
C GLY A 928 -32.14 13.51 59.54
N LYS A 929 -31.64 13.76 58.33
CA LYS A 929 -30.44 13.13 57.74
C LYS A 929 -29.46 14.22 57.29
N GLU A 930 -28.18 13.89 57.21
CA GLU A 930 -27.16 14.74 56.61
C GLU A 930 -27.13 14.49 55.09
N VAL A 931 -27.45 15.51 54.30
CA VAL A 931 -27.47 15.41 52.82
C VAL A 931 -26.57 16.49 52.24
N ILE A 932 -25.50 16.09 51.55
CA ILE A 932 -24.52 17.00 50.96
C ILE A 932 -24.63 16.92 49.44
N ILE A 933 -24.82 18.06 48.78
CA ILE A 933 -24.72 18.15 47.32
C ILE A 933 -23.27 18.50 46.94
N ILE A 934 -22.72 17.76 45.99
CA ILE A 934 -21.43 18.02 45.34
C ILE A 934 -21.73 18.33 43.87
N ALA A 935 -21.66 19.62 43.52
CA ALA A 935 -22.15 20.11 42.24
C ALA A 935 -21.02 20.72 41.39
N HIS A 936 -21.04 20.39 40.10
CA HIS A 936 -20.07 20.90 39.12
C HIS A 936 -20.70 21.97 38.21
N SER A 937 -20.00 23.09 38.01
CA SER A 937 -20.35 24.06 36.96
C SER A 937 -21.83 24.48 37.04
N MET A 938 -22.60 24.38 35.95
CA MET A 938 -24.04 24.66 35.90
C MET A 938 -24.88 23.84 36.91
N GLY A 939 -24.44 22.65 37.30
CA GLY A 939 -25.09 21.84 38.34
C GLY A 939 -25.15 22.55 39.69
N GLY A 940 -24.19 23.43 39.97
CA GLY A 940 -24.21 24.30 41.15
C GLY A 940 -25.33 25.34 41.07
N MET A 941 -25.62 25.89 39.89
CA MET A 941 -26.74 26.83 39.70
C MET A 941 -28.10 26.15 39.90
N VAL A 942 -28.26 24.91 39.40
CA VAL A 942 -29.46 24.08 39.65
C VAL A 942 -29.62 23.80 41.14
N SER A 943 -28.52 23.46 41.82
CA SER A 943 -28.52 23.17 43.25
C SER A 943 -28.85 24.40 44.09
N ARG A 944 -28.22 25.55 43.79
CA ARG A 944 -28.50 26.85 44.42
C ARG A 944 -29.95 27.27 44.25
N TRP A 945 -30.51 27.20 43.04
CA TRP A 945 -31.91 27.56 42.82
C TRP A 945 -32.87 26.63 43.57
N PHE A 946 -32.59 25.33 43.66
CA PHE A 946 -33.36 24.42 44.51
C PHE A 946 -33.30 24.83 46.00
N ILE A 947 -32.11 25.12 46.53
CA ILE A 947 -31.89 25.48 47.93
C ILE A 947 -32.54 26.84 48.26
N GLU A 948 -32.19 27.88 47.51
CA GLU A 948 -32.56 29.28 47.76
C GLU A 948 -34.01 29.60 47.36
N LYS A 949 -34.54 29.03 46.26
CA LYS A 949 -35.85 29.42 45.70
C LYS A 949 -36.96 28.39 45.91
N LEU A 950 -36.62 27.11 46.06
CA LEU A 950 -37.63 26.03 46.14
C LEU A 950 -37.71 25.37 47.53
N GLY A 951 -37.01 25.93 48.52
CA GLY A 951 -37.01 25.46 49.92
C GLY A 951 -36.11 24.25 50.17
N GLY A 952 -35.14 23.99 49.30
CA GLY A 952 -34.16 22.91 49.46
C GLY A 952 -33.27 23.06 50.69
N ASN A 953 -33.17 24.26 51.27
CA ASN A 953 -32.51 24.49 52.57
C ASN A 953 -33.09 23.70 53.75
N LYS A 954 -34.30 23.13 53.61
CA LYS A 954 -34.92 22.23 54.62
C LYS A 954 -34.61 20.75 54.40
N VAL A 955 -33.84 20.43 53.36
CA VAL A 955 -33.51 19.06 52.89
C VAL A 955 -31.99 18.90 52.81
N ILE A 956 -31.29 19.87 52.23
CA ILE A 956 -29.85 19.83 52.03
C ILE A 956 -29.13 20.43 53.25
N SER A 957 -28.09 19.76 53.74
CA SER A 957 -27.30 20.16 54.90
C SER A 957 -26.07 21.00 54.53
N LYS A 958 -25.47 20.76 53.35
CA LYS A 958 -24.32 21.51 52.81
C LYS A 958 -24.34 21.45 51.27
N LEU A 959 -23.89 22.52 50.62
CA LEU A 959 -23.61 22.53 49.18
C LEU A 959 -22.11 22.76 48.96
N ILE A 960 -21.47 21.88 48.18
CA ILE A 960 -20.10 22.01 47.70
C ILE A 960 -20.16 22.28 46.20
N MET A 961 -19.60 23.40 45.75
CA MET A 961 -19.59 23.85 44.35
C MET A 961 -18.18 23.86 43.80
N LEU A 962 -17.99 23.29 42.60
CA LEU A 962 -16.72 23.22 41.90
C LEU A 962 -16.87 23.88 40.53
N GLY A 963 -16.19 25.02 40.33
CA GLY A 963 -16.26 25.81 39.09
C GLY A 963 -17.62 26.41 38.75
N THR A 964 -18.54 26.51 39.70
CA THR A 964 -19.89 27.05 39.43
C THR A 964 -19.83 28.54 39.06
N PRO A 965 -20.35 28.96 37.89
CA PRO A 965 -20.40 30.38 37.52
C PRO A 965 -21.49 31.09 38.31
N ASN A 966 -21.14 31.57 39.50
CA ASN A 966 -22.03 32.27 40.41
C ASN A 966 -22.38 33.69 39.96
N ASN A 967 -21.57 34.30 39.08
CA ASN A 967 -21.74 35.68 38.60
C ASN A 967 -21.67 35.81 37.06
N GLY A 968 -21.84 34.71 36.31
CA GLY A 968 -21.84 34.68 34.84
C GLY A 968 -20.63 34.03 34.18
N THR A 969 -20.83 33.40 33.03
CA THR A 969 -19.74 33.07 32.11
C THR A 969 -19.57 34.18 31.06
N PRO A 970 -18.34 34.50 30.59
CA PRO A 970 -18.12 35.47 29.51
C PRO A 970 -18.60 34.98 28.14
N TRP A 971 -18.85 33.68 27.96
CA TRP A 971 -19.30 33.11 26.68
C TRP A 971 -20.72 33.59 26.30
N ALA A 972 -20.92 33.93 25.02
CA ALA A 972 -22.22 34.38 24.51
C ALA A 972 -23.10 33.24 23.98
N ASP A 973 -22.49 32.17 23.47
CA ASP A 973 -23.12 30.96 22.92
C ASP A 973 -22.25 29.74 23.25
N VAL A 974 -22.84 28.53 23.30
CA VAL A 974 -22.07 27.28 23.44
C VAL A 974 -21.05 27.13 22.30
N ARG A 975 -21.32 27.73 21.13
CA ARG A 975 -20.38 27.75 20.00
C ARG A 975 -19.04 28.39 20.37
N ASP A 976 -19.04 29.58 20.98
CA ASP A 976 -17.80 30.30 21.29
C ASP A 976 -16.95 29.50 22.29
N PHE A 977 -17.60 28.90 23.30
CA PHE A 977 -16.95 28.01 24.27
C PHE A 977 -16.36 26.76 23.61
N ALA A 978 -17.09 26.12 22.70
CA ALA A 978 -16.62 24.91 22.03
C ALA A 978 -15.57 25.17 20.92
N GLU A 979 -15.55 26.35 20.28
CA GLU A 979 -14.43 26.81 19.44
C GLU A 979 -13.13 26.91 20.27
N VAL A 980 -13.23 27.40 21.51
CA VAL A 980 -12.10 27.47 22.46
C VAL A 980 -11.67 26.07 22.93
N LEU A 981 -12.59 25.22 23.41
CA LEU A 981 -12.26 23.84 23.81
C LEU A 981 -11.62 23.05 22.66
N LEU A 982 -12.09 23.24 21.43
CA LEU A 982 -11.50 22.60 20.25
C LEU A 982 -10.08 23.11 19.98
N THR A 983 -9.85 24.42 20.11
CA THR A 983 -8.51 25.02 19.96
C THR A 983 -7.53 24.39 20.96
N TYR A 984 -7.90 24.24 22.23
CA TYR A 984 -7.09 23.53 23.21
C TYR A 984 -6.88 22.04 22.83
N ALA A 985 -7.95 21.35 22.42
CA ALA A 985 -7.89 19.93 22.07
C ALA A 985 -6.95 19.65 20.88
N ILE A 986 -7.00 20.45 19.81
CA ILE A 986 -6.13 20.28 18.63
C ILE A 986 -4.65 20.52 19.00
N ASN A 987 -4.37 21.40 19.97
CA ASN A 987 -3.00 21.70 20.39
C ASN A 987 -2.47 20.81 21.54
N GLY A 988 -3.04 19.61 21.71
CA GLY A 988 -2.46 18.55 22.54
C GLY A 988 -2.87 18.54 24.01
N ALA A 989 -3.93 19.27 24.40
CA ALA A 989 -4.50 19.22 25.74
C ALA A 989 -5.25 17.89 26.01
N ALA A 990 -4.48 16.82 26.25
CA ALA A 990 -4.97 15.43 26.37
C ALA A 990 -5.99 15.18 27.50
N PHE A 991 -6.13 16.11 28.45
CA PHE A 991 -7.12 16.05 29.53
C PHE A 991 -8.56 16.32 29.06
N LEU A 992 -8.76 16.91 27.88
CA LEU A 992 -10.08 17.20 27.30
C LEU A 992 -10.88 15.97 26.85
N LYS A 993 -10.32 14.76 26.95
CA LYS A 993 -10.98 13.52 26.50
C LYS A 993 -12.42 13.29 27.01
N PRO A 994 -12.79 13.58 28.27
CA PRO A 994 -14.19 13.45 28.72
C PRO A 994 -15.15 14.39 28.00
N TRP A 995 -14.64 15.50 27.47
CA TRP A 995 -15.41 16.58 26.83
C TRP A 995 -15.49 16.45 25.30
N MET A 996 -14.94 15.35 24.75
CA MET A 996 -15.13 14.95 23.35
C MET A 996 -16.60 14.86 22.97
N PHE A 997 -17.49 14.62 23.93
CA PHE A 997 -18.94 14.71 23.75
C PHE A 997 -19.36 16.06 23.15
N ILE A 998 -19.01 17.19 23.80
CA ILE A 998 -19.39 18.54 23.35
C ILE A 998 -18.82 18.83 21.96
N LEU A 999 -17.57 18.44 21.71
CA LEU A 999 -16.92 18.59 20.41
C LEU A 999 -17.61 17.76 19.30
N SER A 1000 -18.06 16.54 19.62
CA SER A 1000 -18.80 15.69 18.68
C SER A 1000 -20.24 16.15 18.42
N ALA A 1001 -20.85 16.82 19.41
CA ALA A 1001 -22.20 17.37 19.34
C ALA A 1001 -22.25 18.80 18.77
N PHE A 1002 -21.10 19.48 18.63
CA PHE A 1002 -20.93 20.89 18.24
C PHE A 1002 -21.86 21.36 17.11
N GLY A 1003 -21.91 20.65 15.98
CA GLY A 1003 -22.79 20.99 14.85
C GLY A 1003 -24.29 20.86 15.13
N LYS A 1004 -24.70 19.99 16.06
CA LYS A 1004 -26.10 19.86 16.53
C LYS A 1004 -26.45 20.90 17.59
N LEU A 1005 -25.54 21.13 18.54
CA LEU A 1005 -25.68 22.15 19.60
C LEU A 1005 -25.85 23.56 19.01
N ALA A 1006 -25.14 23.84 17.92
CA ALA A 1006 -25.22 25.08 17.15
C ALA A 1006 -26.56 25.34 16.44
N ALA A 1007 -27.45 24.34 16.37
CA ALA A 1007 -28.76 24.42 15.71
C ALA A 1007 -29.95 24.38 16.70
N GLY A 1008 -29.72 24.07 17.98
CA GLY A 1008 -30.75 23.97 19.00
C GLY A 1008 -31.04 25.28 19.74
N THR A 1009 -32.21 25.38 20.37
CA THR A 1009 -32.55 26.47 21.29
C THR A 1009 -31.86 26.26 22.64
N GLN A 1010 -30.60 26.68 22.75
CA GLN A 1010 -29.77 26.62 23.96
C GLN A 1010 -30.31 27.54 25.10
N VAL A 1011 -31.46 27.23 25.68
CA VAL A 1011 -32.11 28.07 26.70
C VAL A 1011 -31.25 28.14 27.97
N ALA A 1012 -30.76 27.00 28.48
CA ALA A 1012 -30.01 26.94 29.74
C ALA A 1012 -28.71 27.73 29.68
N PHE A 1013 -27.92 27.57 28.61
CA PHE A 1013 -26.65 28.27 28.46
C PHE A 1013 -26.81 29.79 28.37
N LYS A 1014 -27.87 30.26 27.70
CA LYS A 1014 -28.21 31.70 27.65
C LYS A 1014 -28.54 32.27 29.03
N GLN A 1015 -29.09 31.46 29.94
CA GLN A 1015 -29.31 31.88 31.34
C GLN A 1015 -28.00 32.01 32.14
N MET A 1016 -26.88 31.46 31.66
CA MET A 1016 -25.55 31.58 32.29
C MET A 1016 -24.75 32.80 31.82
N ASN A 1017 -25.25 33.59 30.85
CA ASN A 1017 -24.51 34.74 30.33
C ASN A 1017 -24.40 35.88 31.36
N ILE A 1018 -23.20 36.45 31.50
CA ILE A 1018 -22.89 37.52 32.46
C ILE A 1018 -23.72 38.81 32.31
N LYS A 1019 -24.26 39.13 31.12
CA LYS A 1019 -24.99 40.40 30.87
C LYS A 1019 -26.50 40.28 31.01
N ASN A 1020 -27.09 39.15 30.64
CA ASN A 1020 -28.55 38.97 30.54
C ASN A 1020 -29.05 37.61 31.05
N GLY A 1021 -28.21 36.87 31.78
CA GLY A 1021 -28.56 35.62 32.44
C GLY A 1021 -29.42 35.79 33.70
N MET A 1022 -29.65 34.68 34.40
CA MET A 1022 -30.56 34.59 35.56
C MET A 1022 -29.99 35.17 36.87
N TYR A 1023 -28.76 35.69 36.87
CA TYR A 1023 -28.07 36.18 38.07
C TYR A 1023 -28.81 37.24 38.88
N PRO A 1024 -29.59 38.18 38.30
CA PRO A 1024 -30.40 39.12 39.07
C PRO A 1024 -31.51 38.45 39.91
N GLN A 1025 -31.90 37.22 39.57
CA GLN A 1025 -32.91 36.43 40.29
C GLN A 1025 -32.26 35.45 41.29
N LEU A 1026 -31.08 34.92 40.95
CA LEU A 1026 -30.33 33.99 41.78
C LEU A 1026 -29.53 34.70 42.89
N ASN A 1027 -28.99 35.89 42.62
CA ASN A 1027 -28.21 36.69 43.57
C ASN A 1027 -29.03 37.91 44.04
N ASP A 1028 -30.23 37.68 44.57
CA ASP A 1028 -31.18 38.69 45.06
C ASP A 1028 -31.13 38.89 46.59
N ASN A 1029 -30.02 38.51 47.22
CA ASN A 1029 -29.80 38.47 48.67
C ASN A 1029 -30.62 37.42 49.46
N THR A 1030 -31.22 36.42 48.81
CA THR A 1030 -31.83 35.27 49.53
C THR A 1030 -30.76 34.49 50.30
N ASP A 1031 -30.92 34.34 51.62
CA ASP A 1031 -30.03 33.54 52.47
C ASP A 1031 -30.39 32.05 52.37
N PRO A 1032 -29.45 31.15 51.96
CA PRO A 1032 -29.69 29.72 51.91
C PRO A 1032 -29.77 29.07 53.29
N THR A 1033 -29.38 29.75 54.39
CA THR A 1033 -29.38 29.29 55.78
C THR A 1033 -28.53 28.03 56.08
N ILE A 1034 -27.83 27.50 55.08
CA ILE A 1034 -26.97 26.31 55.15
C ILE A 1034 -25.55 26.66 54.67
N PRO A 1035 -24.49 25.94 55.11
CA PRO A 1035 -23.12 26.21 54.67
C PRO A 1035 -22.92 25.92 53.18
N TYR A 1036 -22.28 26.86 52.49
CA TYR A 1036 -21.79 26.70 51.11
C TYR A 1036 -20.26 26.64 51.11
N VAL A 1037 -19.72 25.72 50.31
CA VAL A 1037 -18.29 25.61 49.99
C VAL A 1037 -18.12 25.88 48.50
N ILE A 1038 -17.14 26.72 48.13
CA ILE A 1038 -16.79 27.01 46.74
C ILE A 1038 -15.32 26.68 46.51
N ILE A 1039 -15.07 25.79 45.55
CA ILE A 1039 -13.73 25.45 45.08
C ILE A 1039 -13.58 26.06 43.68
N ALA A 1040 -12.70 27.06 43.57
CA ALA A 1040 -12.32 27.68 42.32
C ALA A 1040 -11.00 27.07 41.84
N GLY A 1041 -10.99 26.63 40.59
CA GLY A 1041 -9.79 26.23 39.87
C GLY A 1041 -9.14 27.45 39.24
N ASN A 1042 -7.82 27.46 39.19
CA ASN A 1042 -7.05 28.51 38.56
C ASN A 1042 -5.96 27.88 37.68
N THR A 1043 -6.09 28.04 36.35
CA THR A 1043 -5.14 27.48 35.37
C THR A 1043 -3.72 28.03 35.54
N GLN A 1044 -3.60 29.27 36.02
CA GLN A 1044 -2.32 29.97 36.20
C GLN A 1044 -1.53 29.41 37.40
N ASN A 1045 -2.23 28.78 38.35
CA ASN A 1045 -1.63 28.12 39.52
C ASN A 1045 -1.14 26.68 39.21
N ILE A 1046 -1.39 26.13 38.02
CA ILE A 1046 -0.98 24.77 37.63
C ILE A 1046 0.55 24.69 37.41
N ILE A 1047 1.28 24.31 38.46
CA ILE A 1047 2.72 24.06 38.39
C ILE A 1047 2.99 22.70 37.70
N VAL A 1048 3.54 22.73 36.49
CA VAL A 1048 3.96 21.54 35.75
C VAL A 1048 5.27 20.95 36.32
N ASN A 1049 5.22 20.45 37.56
CA ASN A 1049 6.15 19.45 38.11
C ASN A 1049 5.67 18.94 39.48
N TYR A 1050 4.97 17.80 39.51
CA TYR A 1050 4.84 16.96 40.70
C TYR A 1050 5.33 15.54 40.37
N ARG A 1051 6.64 15.36 40.52
CA ARG A 1051 7.31 14.11 40.85
C ARG A 1051 7.99 14.43 42.20
N ASP A 1052 7.74 13.73 43.30
CA ASP A 1052 8.23 12.36 43.51
C ASP A 1052 7.44 11.52 44.55
N THR A 1053 6.16 11.82 44.84
CA THR A 1053 5.41 11.15 45.94
C THR A 1053 4.12 10.40 45.54
N ALA A 1054 3.69 10.42 44.29
CA ALA A 1054 2.35 9.95 43.89
C ALA A 1054 2.27 8.47 43.45
N SER A 1055 1.13 7.81 43.75
CA SER A 1055 0.92 6.36 43.59
C SER A 1055 0.63 5.93 42.14
N VAL A 1056 0.36 4.64 41.92
CA VAL A 1056 0.19 4.04 40.57
C VAL A 1056 -1.00 4.64 39.81
N ILE A 1057 -2.07 5.02 40.51
CA ILE A 1057 -3.27 5.64 39.89
C ILE A 1057 -2.91 7.02 39.32
N SER A 1058 -2.12 7.83 40.04
CA SER A 1058 -1.68 9.17 39.63
C SER A 1058 -0.85 9.16 38.34
N LYS A 1059 -0.11 8.08 38.09
CA LYS A 1059 0.74 7.91 36.89
C LYS A 1059 -0.07 7.62 35.62
N LEU A 1060 -1.34 7.23 35.74
CA LEU A 1060 -2.21 6.97 34.59
C LEU A 1060 -2.77 8.27 33.97
N PHE A 1061 -2.86 9.34 34.75
CA PHE A 1061 -3.51 10.61 34.36
C PHE A 1061 -2.54 11.74 33.97
N LEU A 1062 -1.24 11.61 34.25
CA LEU A 1062 -0.27 12.71 34.08
C LEU A 1062 0.68 12.52 32.88
N LYS A 1063 0.21 12.94 31.69
CA LYS A 1063 1.03 13.18 30.48
C LYS A 1063 0.67 14.50 29.80
N VAL A 1064 1.11 15.63 30.37
CA VAL A 1064 1.15 16.92 29.67
C VAL A 1064 2.57 17.48 29.75
N LYS A 1065 3.17 17.77 28.59
CA LYS A 1065 4.50 18.39 28.43
C LYS A 1065 4.36 19.67 27.59
N SER A 1066 4.11 20.81 28.24
CA SER A 1066 4.62 22.15 27.87
C SER A 1066 3.75 23.26 28.47
N ARG A 1067 4.36 24.16 29.25
CA ARG A 1067 3.72 25.33 29.85
C ARG A 1067 3.34 26.41 28.83
N GLY A 1068 4.18 26.61 27.80
CA GLY A 1068 4.08 27.74 26.87
C GLY A 1068 2.88 27.77 25.91
N ILE A 1069 2.06 26.71 25.84
CA ILE A 1069 0.80 26.74 25.07
C ILE A 1069 -0.32 27.43 25.88
N TYR A 1070 -0.33 27.25 27.21
CA TYR A 1070 -1.35 27.82 28.10
C TYR A 1070 -1.11 29.32 28.35
N ASP A 1071 0.14 29.71 28.62
CA ASP A 1071 0.53 31.11 28.82
C ASP A 1071 0.14 32.01 27.62
N ALA A 1072 0.14 31.45 26.39
CA ALA A 1072 -0.27 32.16 25.18
C ALA A 1072 -1.79 32.23 24.98
N LEU A 1073 -2.53 31.19 25.36
CA LEU A 1073 -3.99 31.10 25.16
C LEU A 1073 -4.76 31.88 26.24
N ASP A 1074 -4.33 31.84 27.51
CA ASP A 1074 -5.02 32.52 28.62
C ASP A 1074 -4.92 34.05 28.52
N VAL A 1075 -3.80 34.57 28.01
CA VAL A 1075 -3.57 36.02 27.78
C VAL A 1075 -4.48 36.57 26.67
N VAL A 1076 -4.83 35.75 25.68
CA VAL A 1076 -5.66 36.15 24.54
C VAL A 1076 -7.16 36.11 24.86
N LEU A 1077 -7.62 35.11 25.63
CA LEU A 1077 -9.05 34.84 25.82
C LEU A 1077 -9.68 35.53 27.03
N PHE A 1078 -9.11 35.39 28.23
CA PHE A 1078 -9.78 35.79 29.48
C PHE A 1078 -9.24 37.07 30.10
N LYS A 1079 -7.93 37.35 29.99
CA LYS A 1079 -7.24 38.50 30.59
C LYS A 1079 -7.27 38.59 32.13
N GLU A 1080 -7.88 37.62 32.81
CA GLU A 1080 -7.89 37.44 34.26
C GLU A 1080 -7.78 35.94 34.62
N SER A 1081 -7.51 35.63 35.89
CA SER A 1081 -7.43 34.25 36.40
C SER A 1081 -8.78 33.53 36.25
N ASN A 1082 -8.72 32.29 35.77
CA ASN A 1082 -9.88 31.52 35.36
C ASN A 1082 -9.59 30.01 35.39
N ASP A 1083 -10.66 29.20 35.26
CA ASP A 1083 -10.58 27.75 35.20
C ASP A 1083 -10.67 27.15 33.78
N ILE A 1084 -10.56 27.95 32.71
CA ILE A 1084 -10.87 27.66 31.28
C ILE A 1084 -12.33 27.92 30.85
N ALA A 1085 -13.29 27.94 31.77
CA ALA A 1085 -14.71 28.11 31.44
C ALA A 1085 -15.36 29.29 32.17
N VAL A 1086 -14.88 29.59 33.37
CA VAL A 1086 -15.38 30.63 34.27
C VAL A 1086 -14.19 31.36 34.89
N THR A 1087 -14.28 32.68 35.07
CA THR A 1087 -13.21 33.44 35.75
C THR A 1087 -13.34 33.29 37.26
N ASP A 1088 -12.21 33.27 37.98
CA ASP A 1088 -12.16 32.99 39.43
C ASP A 1088 -13.10 33.91 40.20
N LYS A 1089 -13.14 35.18 39.78
CA LYS A 1089 -14.07 36.18 40.31
C LYS A 1089 -15.53 35.75 40.17
N SER A 1090 -15.93 35.17 39.04
CA SER A 1090 -17.30 34.69 38.84
C SER A 1090 -17.58 33.37 39.56
N ILE A 1091 -16.57 32.55 39.84
CA ILE A 1091 -16.72 31.35 40.67
C ILE A 1091 -16.96 31.76 42.13
N LEU A 1092 -16.13 32.68 42.64
CA LEU A 1092 -16.05 33.04 44.06
C LEU A 1092 -17.06 34.13 44.52
N ASP A 1093 -17.47 35.06 43.64
CA ASP A 1093 -18.35 36.19 43.98
C ASP A 1093 -19.85 35.82 43.91
N ILE A 1094 -20.47 35.57 45.08
CA ILE A 1094 -21.93 35.59 45.23
C ILE A 1094 -22.35 36.93 45.83
N LYS A 1095 -22.88 37.83 44.99
CA LYS A 1095 -23.41 39.12 45.42
C LYS A 1095 -24.53 38.93 46.47
N GLY A 1096 -24.40 39.61 47.61
CA GLY A 1096 -25.35 39.56 48.71
C GLY A 1096 -24.99 38.57 49.83
N ALA A 1097 -24.05 37.66 49.58
CA ALA A 1097 -23.67 36.62 50.53
C ALA A 1097 -22.96 37.15 51.79
N GLU A 1098 -22.47 38.39 51.76
CA GLU A 1098 -21.93 39.09 52.93
C GLU A 1098 -22.96 39.30 54.06
N ASN A 1099 -24.25 39.15 53.76
CA ASN A 1099 -25.36 39.28 54.72
C ASN A 1099 -25.98 37.92 55.14
N TRP A 1100 -25.43 36.78 54.69
CA TRP A 1100 -25.98 35.46 54.99
C TRP A 1100 -25.70 35.01 56.44
N SER A 1101 -26.62 34.25 57.03
CA SER A 1101 -26.50 33.68 58.38
C SER A 1101 -25.42 32.59 58.51
N LYS A 1102 -24.90 32.10 57.38
CA LYS A 1102 -23.73 31.21 57.28
C LYS A 1102 -22.73 31.81 56.29
N SER A 1103 -21.48 31.99 56.72
CA SER A 1103 -20.38 32.40 55.85
C SER A 1103 -20.08 31.32 54.81
N ILE A 1104 -19.79 31.74 53.57
CA ILE A 1104 -19.26 30.86 52.54
C ILE A 1104 -17.80 30.51 52.86
N THR A 1105 -17.43 29.23 52.71
CA THR A 1105 -16.03 28.81 52.70
C THR A 1105 -15.53 28.77 51.25
N THR A 1106 -14.40 29.41 50.96
CA THR A 1106 -13.82 29.46 49.61
C THR A 1106 -12.40 28.90 49.56
N PHE A 1107 -12.07 28.23 48.46
CA PHE A 1107 -10.75 27.68 48.18
C PHE A 1107 -10.32 27.97 46.74
N ASP A 1108 -9.02 28.24 46.54
CA ASP A 1108 -8.34 28.32 45.23
C ASP A 1108 -7.49 27.05 45.06
N VAL A 1109 -7.56 26.42 43.89
CA VAL A 1109 -6.85 25.18 43.56
C VAL A 1109 -6.19 25.28 42.19
N ALA A 1110 -4.98 24.73 42.10
CA ALA A 1110 -4.26 24.53 40.85
C ALA A 1110 -4.93 23.46 39.94
N CYS A 1111 -6.09 23.76 39.37
CA CYS A 1111 -6.81 22.91 38.43
C CYS A 1111 -7.63 23.71 37.41
N ASP A 1112 -7.91 23.11 36.26
CA ASP A 1112 -8.90 23.60 35.31
C ASP A 1112 -10.32 23.07 35.64
N HIS A 1113 -11.32 23.64 34.97
CA HIS A 1113 -12.75 23.43 35.15
C HIS A 1113 -13.16 21.97 35.00
N LEU A 1114 -12.35 21.17 34.30
CA LEU A 1114 -12.70 19.85 33.80
C LEU A 1114 -12.17 18.76 34.73
N ASN A 1115 -11.15 19.09 35.54
CA ASN A 1115 -10.34 18.12 36.29
C ASN A 1115 -10.55 18.16 37.80
N TYR A 1116 -11.46 19.00 38.35
CA TYR A 1116 -11.78 19.04 39.78
C TYR A 1116 -12.01 17.67 40.45
N PHE A 1117 -12.58 16.69 39.74
CA PHE A 1117 -12.87 15.35 40.27
C PHE A 1117 -11.73 14.33 40.10
N ILE A 1118 -10.58 14.75 39.54
CA ILE A 1118 -9.37 13.93 39.42
C ILE A 1118 -8.11 14.62 39.97
N THR A 1119 -8.12 15.94 40.18
CA THR A 1119 -7.03 16.67 40.85
C THR A 1119 -7.02 16.35 42.35
N PRO A 1120 -5.91 15.80 42.89
CA PRO A 1120 -5.83 15.44 44.31
C PRO A 1120 -6.16 16.60 45.26
N GLU A 1121 -5.63 17.79 45.01
CA GLU A 1121 -5.81 18.98 45.84
C GLU A 1121 -7.28 19.43 45.91
N ALA A 1122 -8.02 19.33 44.80
CA ALA A 1122 -9.46 19.61 44.77
C ALA A 1122 -10.25 18.53 45.53
N LEU A 1123 -9.89 17.26 45.34
CA LEU A 1123 -10.53 16.14 46.03
C LEU A 1123 -10.26 16.15 47.54
N ASP A 1124 -9.06 16.53 47.99
CA ASP A 1124 -8.71 16.70 49.40
C ASP A 1124 -9.61 17.72 50.08
N LEU A 1125 -9.88 18.86 49.42
CA LEU A 1125 -10.78 19.89 49.93
C LEU A 1125 -12.23 19.39 50.02
N VAL A 1126 -12.73 18.69 48.99
CA VAL A 1126 -14.06 18.05 49.04
C VAL A 1126 -14.14 17.03 50.19
N ASN A 1127 -13.08 16.23 50.39
CA ASN A 1127 -13.00 15.20 51.43
C ASN A 1127 -12.84 15.77 52.85
N ASN A 1128 -12.27 16.96 53.02
CA ASN A 1128 -12.22 17.66 54.29
C ASN A 1128 -13.58 18.27 54.66
N GLU A 1129 -14.43 18.55 53.67
CA GLU A 1129 -15.77 19.12 53.83
C GLU A 1129 -16.89 18.05 53.92
N ILE A 1130 -16.55 16.76 53.89
CA ILE A 1130 -17.45 15.60 54.06
C ILE A 1130 -17.09 14.82 55.33
#